data_AF-A0A7J3VS95-F1
#
_entry.id   AF-A0A7J3VS95-F1
#
_cell.length_a   1.000
_cell.length_b   1.000
_cell.length_c   1.000
_cell.angle_alpha   90.00
_cell.angle_beta   90.00
_cell.angle_gamma   90.00
#
_symmetry.space_group_name_H-M   'P 1'
#
loop_
_entity.id
_entity.type
_entity.pdbx_description
1 polymer ?
#
loop_
_entity_poly.entity_id
_entity_poly.type
_entity_poly.pdbx_seq_one_letter_code
_entity_poly.pdbx_strand_id
1 'polypeptide(L)'
;MKALVLLLSAMVLASWFSLFEAYGLTIQVVDLSWGSPSNPEKAIPGDSNVELSVVVANIGNKPVCSLEAEILPKLNRSLPIASWETGKPLKAFLQTQLNPGTMGSLVFRVNVLEDVRPGRYEADLRLSFRECTSTSDVLPVAQMVSSIVLQIYPPPSMRIIRTTWLVDGIERSVGPGSGPAVLRIYLEAPVETSVSNVEMRISPPRGFTGKTLYDAYLERIPAGSVFVLEFPLVVSDDVRVGVHSFDAEIMYRNKYGTMVRMVQVFDVEVLGREEIVVESAAQSVAKGSYGVLKLLLKNTGSAPAYNVELVLRPDDFRISVLDDKLSVGILQPGDRREVSVNVFVDRSAETSVYTATAAIEYRDGYANHKSKEFRIAFNLVEEFRRGFKAAASQRYIYAGSSTSVELIVINENSYTVREVRITVSPDTPSVAVVEGETKAVLDSMRAGQSYVMPLKILATSQAGDSVATITALVEYRDQAGVKVAESLAVSLAVRADIDIRFKGVQLSPSRVRAGETVDVAGDVVNEGSNIARAVAVELIGAPPYEALGESRSVVGLVNPSQVSAFTLNFRVQNNAQPGKYNVVVKVSFRNGFGEVFQRETVLEYEVVQGNQLSATTVSQPVQQRFDPILMALVAVVVLALVGLAVLRRRRKQE
;
A
#
# COMPACT_ATOMS: atom_id res chain seq x y z
N MET A 1 -74.25 -11.57 0.23
CA MET A 1 -75.37 -11.10 1.09
C MET A 1 -75.48 -9.57 1.02
N LYS A 2 -75.89 -9.03 -0.13
CA LYS A 2 -76.26 -7.61 -0.38
C LYS A 2 -77.28 -7.54 -1.54
N ALA A 3 -78.13 -8.57 -1.64
CA ALA A 3 -79.13 -8.73 -2.69
C ALA A 3 -80.57 -8.66 -2.15
N LEU A 4 -80.75 -8.25 -0.88
CA LEU A 4 -82.06 -8.27 -0.21
C LEU A 4 -82.49 -6.91 0.39
N VAL A 5 -81.73 -5.83 0.16
CA VAL A 5 -82.08 -4.47 0.63
C VAL A 5 -82.55 -3.55 -0.51
N LEU A 6 -82.46 -4.00 -1.78
CA LEU A 6 -82.87 -3.24 -2.96
C LEU A 6 -84.30 -3.53 -3.45
N LEU A 7 -85.03 -4.43 -2.77
CA LEU A 7 -86.36 -4.88 -3.17
C LEU A 7 -87.50 -4.36 -2.28
N LEU A 8 -87.22 -3.45 -1.34
CA LEU A 8 -88.21 -2.91 -0.39
C LEU A 8 -88.35 -1.38 -0.42
N SER A 9 -87.69 -0.68 -1.34
CA SER A 9 -87.96 0.74 -1.63
C SER A 9 -88.81 0.96 -2.90
N ALA A 10 -89.18 -0.12 -3.60
CA ALA A 10 -89.91 -0.07 -4.87
C ALA A 10 -91.44 -0.21 -4.74
N MET A 11 -91.98 -0.24 -3.51
CA MET A 11 -93.41 -0.51 -3.26
C MET A 11 -94.03 0.35 -2.15
N VAL A 12 -93.73 1.65 -2.14
CA VAL A 12 -94.53 2.70 -1.45
C VAL A 12 -94.75 3.92 -2.37
N LEU A 13 -94.47 3.80 -3.67
CA LEU A 13 -94.61 4.87 -4.67
C LEU A 13 -96.00 4.93 -5.35
N ALA A 14 -97.00 4.24 -4.81
CA ALA A 14 -98.37 4.32 -5.28
C ALA A 14 -99.27 4.88 -4.18
N SER A 15 -100.06 5.90 -4.52
CA SER A 15 -101.10 6.55 -3.71
C SER A 15 -100.67 7.64 -2.71
N TRP A 16 -100.14 8.75 -3.25
CA TRP A 16 -100.53 10.12 -2.86
C TRP A 16 -99.84 11.13 -3.79
N PHE A 17 -100.41 11.33 -4.98
CA PHE A 17 -100.27 12.59 -5.71
C PHE A 17 -101.57 12.81 -6.50
N SER A 18 -102.50 13.48 -5.82
CA SER A 18 -103.68 14.10 -6.42
C SER A 18 -103.23 15.40 -7.09
N LEU A 19 -103.62 15.58 -8.35
CA LEU A 19 -103.83 16.87 -9.04
C LEU A 19 -102.85 18.00 -8.68
N PHE A 20 -101.64 17.91 -9.22
CA PHE A 20 -100.95 19.07 -9.77
C PHE A 20 -100.77 18.78 -11.26
N GLU A 21 -101.15 19.69 -12.14
CA GLU A 21 -100.60 19.72 -13.49
C GLU A 21 -99.08 19.83 -13.33
N ALA A 22 -98.39 18.70 -13.48
CA ALA A 22 -96.96 18.71 -13.60
C ALA A 22 -96.65 19.42 -14.92
N TYR A 23 -96.27 20.69 -14.84
CA TYR A 23 -95.33 21.30 -15.80
C TYR A 23 -93.99 20.54 -15.66
N GLY A 24 -94.01 19.27 -16.07
CA GLY A 24 -92.99 18.28 -15.77
C GLY A 24 -92.12 18.07 -16.99
N LEU A 25 -90.84 18.43 -16.86
CA LEU A 25 -89.76 18.25 -17.81
C LEU A 25 -89.96 17.05 -18.76
N THR A 26 -90.01 17.27 -20.07
CA THR A 26 -90.09 16.18 -21.07
C THR A 26 -88.74 15.47 -21.26
N ILE A 27 -87.63 16.21 -21.13
CA ILE A 27 -86.27 15.74 -21.35
C ILE A 27 -85.45 16.03 -20.08
N GLN A 28 -84.64 15.07 -19.64
CA GLN A 28 -83.74 15.21 -18.50
C GLN A 28 -82.29 14.95 -18.94
N VAL A 29 -81.35 15.80 -18.51
CA VAL A 29 -79.91 15.52 -18.67
C VAL A 29 -79.51 14.45 -17.64
N VAL A 30 -78.96 13.33 -18.11
CA VAL A 30 -78.59 12.16 -17.30
C VAL A 30 -77.10 12.11 -17.07
N ASP A 31 -76.30 12.40 -18.10
CA ASP A 31 -74.84 12.34 -18.03
C ASP A 31 -74.19 13.39 -18.93
N LEU A 32 -72.97 13.77 -18.57
CA LEU A 32 -72.13 14.72 -19.28
C LEU A 32 -70.68 14.24 -19.19
N SER A 33 -70.12 13.80 -20.32
CA SER A 33 -68.76 13.26 -20.37
C SER A 33 -68.00 13.78 -21.59
N TRP A 34 -66.70 14.05 -21.44
CA TRP A 34 -65.82 14.19 -22.59
C TRP A 34 -65.64 12.84 -23.28
N GLY A 35 -65.42 12.85 -24.59
CA GLY A 35 -65.43 11.67 -25.43
C GLY A 35 -66.82 11.07 -25.56
N SER A 36 -66.91 9.74 -25.51
CA SER A 36 -68.19 9.02 -25.53
C SER A 36 -68.57 8.50 -24.15
N PRO A 37 -69.86 8.29 -23.85
CA PRO A 37 -70.28 7.79 -22.54
C PRO A 37 -69.69 6.41 -22.20
N SER A 38 -69.37 5.59 -23.21
CA SER A 38 -68.75 4.27 -23.03
C SER A 38 -67.22 4.32 -22.88
N ASN A 39 -66.60 5.42 -23.30
CA ASN A 39 -65.16 5.66 -23.19
C ASN A 39 -64.92 7.12 -22.80
N PRO A 40 -65.18 7.48 -21.53
CA PRO A 40 -65.05 8.85 -21.07
C PRO A 40 -63.59 9.30 -21.08
N GLU A 41 -63.36 10.54 -21.47
CA GLU A 41 -62.05 11.12 -21.64
C GLU A 41 -61.86 12.31 -20.68
N LYS A 42 -60.65 12.89 -20.67
CA LYS A 42 -60.35 14.13 -19.95
C LYS A 42 -59.95 15.19 -20.96
N ALA A 43 -60.67 16.31 -20.97
CA ALA A 43 -60.30 17.47 -21.75
C ALA A 43 -59.47 18.45 -20.91
N ILE A 44 -58.39 18.95 -21.49
CA ILE A 44 -57.46 19.90 -20.88
C ILE A 44 -57.43 21.20 -21.68
N PRO A 45 -56.92 22.32 -21.11
CA PRO A 45 -56.78 23.58 -21.83
C PRO A 45 -55.99 23.42 -23.15
N GLY A 46 -56.52 23.99 -24.24
CA GLY A 46 -55.92 23.92 -25.57
C GLY A 46 -56.29 22.70 -26.41
N ASP A 47 -57.03 21.73 -25.87
CA ASP A 47 -57.52 20.60 -26.67
C ASP A 47 -58.46 21.06 -27.77
N SER A 48 -58.18 20.66 -29.01
CA SER A 48 -59.00 21.01 -30.18
C SER A 48 -59.81 19.82 -30.67
N ASN A 49 -61.01 20.09 -31.22
CA ASN A 49 -61.90 19.10 -31.82
C ASN A 49 -62.20 17.91 -30.87
N VAL A 50 -62.46 18.22 -29.60
CA VAL A 50 -62.84 17.24 -28.57
C VAL A 50 -64.33 16.98 -28.64
N GLU A 51 -64.74 15.73 -28.48
CA GLU A 51 -66.15 15.37 -28.35
C GLU A 51 -66.62 15.58 -26.90
N LEU A 52 -67.78 16.22 -26.73
CA LEU A 52 -68.49 16.35 -25.46
C LEU A 52 -69.87 15.73 -25.64
N SER A 53 -70.10 14.62 -24.95
CA SER A 53 -71.36 13.89 -25.01
C SER A 53 -72.28 14.33 -23.87
N VAL A 54 -73.50 14.74 -24.23
CA VAL A 54 -74.58 15.00 -23.28
C VAL A 54 -75.64 13.91 -23.46
N VAL A 55 -75.79 13.05 -22.47
CA VAL A 55 -76.82 12.01 -22.47
C VAL A 55 -78.09 12.59 -21.88
N VAL A 56 -79.18 12.47 -22.62
CA VAL A 56 -80.51 12.93 -22.22
C VAL A 56 -81.50 11.76 -22.22
N ALA A 57 -82.43 11.75 -21.27
CA ALA A 57 -83.54 10.81 -21.22
C ALA A 57 -84.86 11.52 -21.53
N ASN A 58 -85.71 10.89 -22.34
CA ASN A 58 -87.10 11.31 -22.46
C ASN A 58 -87.92 10.70 -21.32
N ILE A 59 -88.22 11.52 -20.32
CA ILE A 59 -89.04 11.15 -19.16
C ILE A 59 -90.51 11.57 -19.34
N GLY A 60 -90.83 12.23 -20.45
CA GLY A 60 -92.20 12.56 -20.85
C GLY A 60 -92.96 11.35 -21.39
N ASN A 61 -94.24 11.56 -21.72
CA ASN A 61 -95.14 10.52 -22.23
C ASN A 61 -95.29 10.51 -23.76
N LYS A 62 -94.56 11.36 -24.48
CA LYS A 62 -94.61 11.47 -25.95
C LYS A 62 -93.22 11.34 -26.58
N PRO A 63 -93.12 10.74 -27.78
CA PRO A 63 -91.85 10.66 -28.50
C PRO A 63 -91.41 12.04 -29.02
N VAL A 64 -90.10 12.27 -29.00
CA VAL A 64 -89.45 13.50 -29.51
C VAL A 64 -88.76 13.18 -30.83
N CYS A 65 -89.16 13.88 -31.89
CA CYS A 65 -88.69 13.64 -33.27
C CYS A 65 -87.52 14.53 -33.69
N SER A 66 -87.36 15.67 -33.02
CA SER A 66 -86.23 16.58 -33.22
C SER A 66 -85.84 17.14 -31.88
N LEU A 67 -84.56 17.04 -31.54
CA LEU A 67 -83.98 17.63 -30.35
C LEU A 67 -82.69 18.34 -30.74
N GLU A 68 -82.66 19.65 -30.50
CA GLU A 68 -81.50 20.52 -30.60
C GLU A 68 -81.06 20.92 -29.20
N ALA A 69 -79.76 20.94 -28.96
CA ALA A 69 -79.17 21.40 -27.73
C ALA A 69 -78.14 22.49 -28.00
N GLU A 70 -78.20 23.58 -27.25
CA GLU A 70 -77.29 24.71 -27.34
C GLU A 70 -76.65 24.97 -25.97
N ILE A 71 -75.32 25.01 -25.90
CA ILE A 71 -74.58 25.36 -24.69
C ILE A 71 -74.37 26.87 -24.65
N LEU A 72 -74.79 27.49 -23.56
CA LEU A 72 -74.77 28.93 -23.36
C LEU A 72 -74.01 29.28 -22.07
N PRO A 73 -73.30 30.42 -22.05
CA PRO A 73 -72.72 30.94 -20.81
C PRO A 73 -73.80 31.31 -19.80
N LYS A 74 -73.53 31.09 -18.51
CA LYS A 74 -74.29 31.72 -17.43
C LYS A 74 -74.14 33.24 -17.50
N LEU A 75 -75.11 33.99 -16.99
CA LEU A 75 -75.06 35.45 -16.93
C LEU A 75 -73.74 35.92 -16.30
N ASN A 76 -73.04 36.84 -16.98
CA ASN A 76 -71.73 37.40 -16.59
C ASN A 76 -70.59 36.37 -16.45
N ARG A 77 -70.68 35.20 -17.08
CA ARG A 77 -69.58 34.22 -17.15
C ARG A 77 -69.20 33.94 -18.60
N SER A 78 -67.94 33.56 -18.84
CA SER A 78 -67.49 33.01 -20.12
C SER A 78 -67.55 31.48 -20.08
N LEU A 79 -67.70 30.86 -21.26
CA LEU A 79 -67.54 29.41 -21.39
C LEU A 79 -66.04 29.06 -21.48
N PRO A 80 -65.60 27.94 -20.89
CA PRO A 80 -64.23 27.45 -21.04
C PRO A 80 -63.95 26.82 -22.42
N ILE A 81 -64.98 26.77 -23.27
CA ILE A 81 -64.99 26.08 -24.56
C ILE A 81 -65.61 26.97 -25.64
N ALA A 82 -65.22 26.71 -26.88
CA ALA A 82 -65.82 27.27 -28.08
C ALA A 82 -66.17 26.14 -29.06
N SER A 83 -67.02 26.44 -30.05
CA SER A 83 -67.26 25.52 -31.16
C SER A 83 -65.94 25.18 -31.86
N TRP A 84 -65.79 23.93 -32.29
CA TRP A 84 -64.62 23.52 -33.09
C TRP A 84 -64.52 24.32 -34.41
N GLU A 85 -65.66 24.73 -34.97
CA GLU A 85 -65.76 25.70 -36.07
C GLU A 85 -65.82 27.13 -35.54
N THR A 86 -64.84 27.95 -35.93
CA THR A 86 -64.73 29.35 -35.53
C THR A 86 -66.01 30.15 -35.85
N GLY A 87 -66.54 30.85 -34.84
CA GLY A 87 -67.71 31.73 -34.99
C GLY A 87 -69.06 31.01 -35.07
N LYS A 88 -69.11 29.68 -34.97
CA LYS A 88 -70.35 28.90 -34.89
C LYS A 88 -70.85 28.75 -33.45
N PRO A 89 -72.17 28.65 -33.24
CA PRO A 89 -72.73 28.38 -31.92
C PRO A 89 -72.44 26.93 -31.48
N LEU A 90 -72.35 26.71 -30.17
CA LEU A 90 -72.18 25.39 -29.56
C LEU A 90 -73.50 24.62 -29.61
N LYS A 91 -73.80 24.01 -30.76
CA LYS A 91 -75.05 23.27 -31.01
C LYS A 91 -74.80 21.80 -31.34
N ALA A 92 -75.67 20.94 -30.86
CA ALA A 92 -75.74 19.53 -31.21
C ALA A 92 -77.19 19.13 -31.50
N PHE A 93 -77.37 18.13 -32.37
CA PHE A 93 -78.69 17.68 -32.82
C PHE A 93 -78.81 16.17 -32.65
N LEU A 94 -79.95 15.71 -32.16
CA LEU A 94 -80.33 14.30 -32.18
C LEU A 94 -81.26 14.08 -33.38
N GLN A 95 -80.78 13.33 -34.36
CA GLN A 95 -81.52 13.04 -35.60
C GLN A 95 -82.43 11.81 -35.49
N THR A 96 -82.31 11.05 -34.41
CA THR A 96 -83.14 9.87 -34.15
C THR A 96 -84.31 10.23 -33.25
N GLN A 97 -85.44 9.55 -33.47
CA GLN A 97 -86.60 9.67 -32.59
C GLN A 97 -86.26 9.14 -31.19
N LEU A 98 -86.50 9.97 -30.17
CA LEU A 98 -86.30 9.65 -28.77
C LEU A 98 -87.63 9.29 -28.11
N ASN A 99 -87.88 7.99 -27.93
CA ASN A 99 -89.11 7.46 -27.36
C ASN A 99 -89.18 7.67 -25.83
N PRO A 100 -90.39 7.74 -25.24
CA PRO A 100 -90.56 7.74 -23.79
C PRO A 100 -89.77 6.61 -23.11
N GLY A 101 -89.05 6.94 -22.04
CA GLY A 101 -88.22 6.00 -21.26
C GLY A 101 -86.87 5.64 -21.90
N THR A 102 -86.53 6.20 -23.07
CA THR A 102 -85.24 5.95 -23.75
C THR A 102 -84.26 7.11 -23.58
N MET A 103 -82.98 6.84 -23.84
CA MET A 103 -81.89 7.80 -23.78
C MET A 103 -81.32 8.08 -25.17
N GLY A 104 -80.85 9.30 -25.38
CA GLY A 104 -80.14 9.75 -26.58
C GLY A 104 -78.86 10.51 -26.20
N SER A 105 -77.86 10.47 -27.07
CA SER A 105 -76.61 11.20 -26.87
C SER A 105 -76.51 12.36 -27.87
N LEU A 106 -76.34 13.57 -27.35
CA LEU A 106 -76.03 14.77 -28.11
C LEU A 106 -74.52 14.99 -28.06
N VAL A 107 -73.86 14.95 -29.22
CA VAL A 107 -72.40 15.08 -29.31
C VAL A 107 -72.05 16.47 -29.82
N PHE A 108 -71.33 17.24 -28.99
CA PHE A 108 -70.74 18.53 -29.36
C PHE A 108 -69.28 18.32 -29.74
N ARG A 109 -68.82 18.98 -30.81
CA ARG A 109 -67.40 19.11 -31.12
C ARG A 109 -66.92 20.48 -30.69
N VAL A 110 -65.94 20.50 -29.79
CA VAL A 110 -65.54 21.75 -29.11
C VAL A 110 -64.02 21.88 -29.03
N ASN A 111 -63.57 23.13 -28.97
CA ASN A 111 -62.21 23.48 -28.58
C ASN A 111 -62.23 23.95 -27.12
N VAL A 112 -61.35 23.43 -26.30
CA VAL A 112 -61.09 23.98 -24.96
C VAL A 112 -60.12 25.15 -25.11
N LEU A 113 -60.48 26.32 -24.58
CA LEU A 113 -59.66 27.52 -24.73
C LEU A 113 -58.32 27.33 -23.99
N GLU A 114 -57.23 27.84 -24.57
CA GLU A 114 -55.85 27.66 -24.06
C GLU A 114 -55.61 28.37 -22.73
N ASP A 115 -56.26 29.52 -22.51
CA ASP A 115 -56.10 30.38 -21.33
C ASP A 115 -56.98 29.98 -20.14
N VAL A 116 -57.81 28.96 -20.31
CA VAL A 116 -58.71 28.45 -19.27
C VAL A 116 -57.92 27.70 -18.20
N ARG A 117 -58.29 27.94 -16.94
CA ARG A 117 -57.73 27.20 -15.81
C ARG A 117 -58.47 25.87 -15.62
N PRO A 118 -57.79 24.79 -15.23
CA PRO A 118 -58.47 23.58 -14.79
C PRO A 118 -59.49 23.87 -13.69
N GLY A 119 -60.68 23.29 -13.78
CA GLY A 119 -61.77 23.59 -12.86
C GLY A 119 -63.16 23.19 -13.35
N ARG A 120 -64.17 23.56 -12.57
CA ARG A 120 -65.58 23.33 -12.88
C ARG A 120 -66.25 24.61 -13.35
N TYR A 121 -66.89 24.55 -14.49
CA TYR A 121 -67.54 25.68 -15.13
C TYR A 121 -69.02 25.40 -15.34
N GLU A 122 -69.87 26.20 -14.72
CA GLU A 122 -71.32 26.08 -14.92
C GLU A 122 -71.73 26.73 -16.25
N ALA A 123 -72.57 26.02 -17.00
CA ALA A 123 -73.17 26.50 -18.24
C ALA A 123 -74.67 26.17 -18.26
N ASP A 124 -75.41 26.88 -19.12
CA ASP A 124 -76.80 26.58 -19.40
C ASP A 124 -76.88 25.73 -20.68
N LEU A 125 -77.59 24.61 -20.61
CA LEU A 125 -77.92 23.78 -21.75
C LEU A 125 -79.37 24.06 -22.13
N ARG A 126 -79.57 24.80 -23.22
CA ARG A 126 -80.89 25.05 -23.80
C ARG A 126 -81.25 23.89 -24.72
N LEU A 127 -82.28 23.15 -24.35
CA LEU A 127 -82.85 22.06 -25.14
C LEU A 127 -84.10 22.58 -25.86
N SER A 128 -84.11 22.43 -27.18
CA SER A 128 -85.17 22.85 -28.10
C SER A 128 -85.70 21.61 -28.81
N PHE A 129 -86.93 21.20 -28.55
CA PHE A 129 -87.46 19.92 -29.06
C PHE A 129 -88.86 19.99 -29.65
N ARG A 130 -89.15 19.01 -30.51
CA ARG A 130 -90.45 18.81 -31.15
C ARG A 130 -90.97 17.40 -30.86
N GLU A 131 -92.21 17.33 -30.36
CA GLU A 131 -92.93 16.06 -30.18
C GLU A 131 -93.40 15.52 -31.53
N CYS A 132 -93.34 14.21 -31.76
CA CYS A 132 -93.73 13.58 -33.05
C CYS A 132 -95.23 13.67 -33.38
N THR A 133 -96.04 14.29 -32.51
CA THR A 133 -97.49 14.40 -32.67
C THR A 133 -97.91 15.65 -33.45
N SER A 134 -96.98 16.55 -33.77
CA SER A 134 -97.26 17.75 -34.59
C SER A 134 -97.01 17.48 -36.07
N THR A 135 -98.08 17.45 -36.89
CA THR A 135 -98.01 17.25 -38.35
C THR A 135 -97.86 18.56 -39.16
N SER A 136 -97.53 19.68 -38.50
CA SER A 136 -97.37 20.99 -39.14
C SER A 136 -95.92 21.48 -39.07
N ASP A 137 -95.36 21.93 -40.19
CA ASP A 137 -93.98 22.45 -40.29
C ASP A 137 -93.73 23.74 -39.47
N VAL A 138 -94.79 24.40 -38.95
CA VAL A 138 -94.75 25.73 -38.32
C VAL A 138 -95.44 25.75 -36.94
N LEU A 139 -95.02 24.90 -35.99
CA LEU A 139 -95.53 24.85 -34.60
C LEU A 139 -94.40 24.90 -33.54
N PRO A 140 -94.68 25.34 -32.29
CA PRO A 140 -93.69 25.90 -31.37
C PRO A 140 -92.71 24.86 -30.84
N VAL A 141 -91.43 25.21 -30.90
CA VAL A 141 -90.34 24.47 -30.27
C VAL A 141 -90.49 24.60 -28.76
N ALA A 142 -90.73 23.49 -28.07
CA ALA A 142 -90.68 23.48 -26.61
C ALA A 142 -89.23 23.70 -26.18
N GLN A 143 -89.02 24.66 -25.28
CA GLN A 143 -87.69 24.99 -24.77
C GLN A 143 -87.61 24.71 -23.28
N MET A 144 -86.49 24.11 -22.88
CA MET A 144 -86.11 24.01 -21.48
C MET A 144 -84.63 24.35 -21.33
N VAL A 145 -84.25 24.76 -20.13
CA VAL A 145 -82.85 25.05 -19.79
C VAL A 145 -82.47 24.18 -18.61
N SER A 146 -81.39 23.41 -18.77
CA SER A 146 -80.78 22.64 -17.69
C SER A 146 -79.43 23.26 -17.34
N SER A 147 -79.10 23.33 -16.06
CA SER A 147 -77.75 23.70 -15.64
C SER A 147 -76.83 22.49 -15.81
N ILE A 148 -75.67 22.69 -16.44
CA ILE A 148 -74.63 21.66 -16.61
C ILE A 148 -73.29 22.16 -16.07
N VAL A 149 -72.38 21.23 -15.74
CA VAL A 149 -71.05 21.55 -15.19
C VAL A 149 -69.96 20.96 -16.09
N LEU A 150 -69.27 21.80 -16.83
CA LEU A 150 -68.12 21.43 -17.64
C LEU A 150 -66.89 21.28 -16.74
N GLN A 151 -66.33 20.08 -16.65
CA GLN A 151 -65.10 19.83 -15.90
C GLN A 151 -63.89 19.90 -16.83
N ILE A 152 -63.04 20.91 -16.67
CA ILE A 152 -61.73 20.98 -17.33
C ILE A 152 -60.69 20.37 -16.41
N TYR A 153 -59.87 19.45 -16.91
CA TYR A 153 -58.87 18.73 -16.14
C TYR A 153 -57.50 19.40 -16.23
N PRO A 154 -56.63 19.23 -15.22
CA PRO A 154 -55.23 19.61 -15.36
C PRO A 154 -54.54 18.73 -16.41
N PRO A 155 -53.52 19.27 -17.11
CA PRO A 155 -52.70 18.47 -18.02
C PRO A 155 -52.13 17.23 -17.31
N PRO A 156 -52.15 16.05 -17.94
CA PRO A 156 -51.59 14.86 -17.33
C PRO A 156 -50.07 14.98 -17.17
N SER A 157 -49.52 14.37 -16.11
CA SER A 157 -48.09 14.35 -15.84
C SER A 157 -47.45 13.05 -16.33
N MET A 158 -46.26 13.13 -16.91
CA MET A 158 -45.38 11.96 -17.10
C MET A 158 -44.74 11.55 -15.79
N ARG A 159 -44.41 10.26 -15.64
CA ARG A 159 -43.74 9.74 -14.45
C ARG A 159 -42.35 9.23 -14.80
N ILE A 160 -41.34 9.74 -14.11
CA ILE A 160 -39.98 9.17 -14.17
C ILE A 160 -39.98 7.92 -13.27
N ILE A 161 -39.70 6.77 -13.87
CA ILE A 161 -39.77 5.45 -13.22
C ILE A 161 -38.45 5.14 -12.51
N ARG A 162 -37.34 5.34 -13.22
CA ARG A 162 -35.98 5.11 -12.73
C ARG A 162 -34.96 5.79 -13.60
N THR A 163 -33.75 5.94 -13.08
CA THR A 163 -32.57 6.41 -13.81
C THR A 163 -31.45 5.39 -13.72
N THR A 164 -30.67 5.24 -14.78
CA THR A 164 -29.46 4.39 -14.79
C THR A 164 -28.31 5.07 -15.50
N TRP A 165 -27.10 4.64 -15.19
CA TRP A 165 -25.88 5.15 -15.82
C TRP A 165 -25.29 4.10 -16.74
N LEU A 166 -24.88 4.50 -17.94
CA LEU A 166 -24.05 3.72 -18.83
C LEU A 166 -22.64 4.29 -18.87
N VAL A 167 -21.65 3.44 -18.65
CA VAL A 167 -20.23 3.73 -18.83
C VAL A 167 -19.70 2.72 -19.85
N ASP A 168 -19.15 3.22 -20.96
CA ASP A 168 -18.72 2.41 -22.11
C ASP A 168 -19.84 1.51 -22.67
N GLY A 169 -21.08 1.99 -22.64
CA GLY A 169 -22.26 1.27 -23.13
C GLY A 169 -22.79 0.18 -22.19
N ILE A 170 -22.20 0.02 -21.01
CA ILE A 170 -22.61 -0.98 -20.01
C ILE A 170 -23.16 -0.26 -18.78
N GLU A 171 -24.26 -0.77 -18.23
CA GLU A 171 -24.84 -0.24 -17.00
C GLU A 171 -23.86 -0.40 -15.83
N ARG A 172 -23.42 0.73 -15.27
CA ARG A 172 -22.40 0.82 -14.21
C ARG A 172 -22.64 2.05 -13.35
N SER A 173 -22.25 1.99 -12.07
CA SER A 173 -22.26 3.20 -11.24
C SER A 173 -21.27 4.23 -11.76
N VAL A 174 -21.62 5.50 -11.53
CA VAL A 174 -20.68 6.61 -11.66
C VAL A 174 -20.29 7.11 -10.27
N GLY A 175 -19.13 7.71 -10.21
CA GLY A 175 -18.56 8.37 -9.05
C GLY A 175 -17.85 9.66 -9.43
N PRO A 176 -17.33 10.38 -8.43
CA PRO A 176 -16.42 11.48 -8.70
C PRO A 176 -15.29 11.03 -9.65
N GLY A 177 -15.15 11.76 -10.75
CA GLY A 177 -14.11 11.50 -11.75
C GLY A 177 -14.40 10.38 -12.75
N SER A 178 -15.63 9.85 -12.77
CA SER A 178 -16.03 8.88 -13.79
C SER A 178 -15.87 9.40 -15.22
N GLY A 179 -15.85 10.73 -15.43
CA GLY A 179 -15.71 11.32 -16.75
C GLY A 179 -16.97 11.10 -17.59
N PRO A 180 -16.85 10.80 -18.90
CA PRO A 180 -17.99 10.60 -19.79
C PRO A 180 -18.87 9.41 -19.38
N ALA A 181 -20.16 9.64 -19.20
CA ALA A 181 -21.18 8.63 -18.92
C ALA A 181 -22.53 9.04 -19.53
N VAL A 182 -23.42 8.10 -19.81
CA VAL A 182 -24.77 8.39 -20.33
C VAL A 182 -25.81 8.13 -19.24
N LEU A 183 -26.58 9.15 -18.89
CA LEU A 183 -27.73 9.03 -18.00
C LEU A 183 -28.95 8.58 -18.80
N ARG A 184 -29.45 7.37 -18.53
CA ARG A 184 -30.72 6.86 -19.04
C ARG A 184 -31.85 7.19 -18.09
N ILE A 185 -32.91 7.80 -18.62
CA ILE A 185 -34.12 8.12 -17.87
C ILE A 185 -35.27 7.31 -18.45
N TYR A 186 -35.92 6.51 -17.61
CA TYR A 186 -37.09 5.72 -17.98
C TYR A 186 -38.34 6.51 -17.62
N LEU A 187 -39.16 6.86 -18.61
CA LEU A 187 -40.39 7.62 -18.43
C LEU A 187 -41.61 6.77 -18.78
N GLU A 188 -42.68 6.94 -18.00
CA GLU A 188 -44.00 6.40 -18.28
C GLU A 188 -44.88 7.52 -18.86
N ALA A 189 -45.47 7.25 -20.02
CA ALA A 189 -46.49 8.13 -20.58
C ALA A 189 -47.74 8.16 -19.68
N PRO A 190 -48.52 9.26 -19.69
CA PRO A 190 -49.75 9.33 -18.91
C PRO A 190 -50.70 8.16 -19.21
N VAL A 191 -51.40 7.68 -18.19
CA VAL A 191 -52.36 6.57 -18.34
C VAL A 191 -53.65 7.02 -19.01
N GLU A 192 -53.93 8.33 -19.04
CA GLU A 192 -55.17 8.88 -19.58
C GLU A 192 -55.13 9.18 -21.08
N THR A 193 -53.94 9.29 -21.68
CA THR A 193 -53.81 9.69 -23.08
C THR A 193 -52.50 9.21 -23.69
N SER A 194 -52.54 8.83 -24.97
CA SER A 194 -51.33 8.62 -25.75
C SER A 194 -50.65 9.96 -26.03
N VAL A 195 -49.32 9.94 -26.09
CA VAL A 195 -48.50 11.12 -26.34
C VAL A 195 -47.60 10.92 -27.55
N SER A 196 -47.06 11.99 -28.11
CA SER A 196 -46.07 11.94 -29.20
C SER A 196 -45.15 13.15 -29.14
N ASN A 197 -44.01 13.08 -29.84
CA ASN A 197 -43.01 14.15 -29.91
C ASN A 197 -42.60 14.63 -28.51
N VAL A 198 -42.22 13.67 -27.66
CA VAL A 198 -41.74 13.98 -26.32
C VAL A 198 -40.34 14.55 -26.46
N GLU A 199 -40.12 15.72 -25.87
CA GLU A 199 -38.85 16.41 -25.80
C GLU A 199 -38.54 16.66 -24.32
N MET A 200 -37.31 16.38 -23.89
CA MET A 200 -36.87 16.62 -22.53
C MET A 200 -35.56 17.40 -22.54
N ARG A 201 -35.53 18.51 -21.80
CA ARG A 201 -34.32 19.26 -21.47
C ARG A 201 -34.00 19.07 -20.01
N ILE A 202 -32.77 18.70 -19.69
CA ILE A 202 -32.31 18.60 -18.30
C ILE A 202 -31.43 19.78 -17.92
N SER A 203 -31.55 20.23 -16.68
CA SER A 203 -30.63 21.16 -16.04
C SER A 203 -29.94 20.42 -14.90
N PRO A 204 -28.74 19.88 -15.15
CA PRO A 204 -28.05 19.07 -14.15
C PRO A 204 -27.43 19.97 -13.06
N PRO A 205 -27.28 19.46 -11.83
CA PRO A 205 -26.64 20.20 -10.75
C PRO A 205 -25.12 20.34 -10.97
N ARG A 206 -24.45 21.11 -10.11
CA ARG A 206 -22.99 21.30 -10.17
C ARG A 206 -22.26 19.95 -10.15
N GLY A 207 -21.27 19.83 -11.04
CA GLY A 207 -20.40 18.65 -11.18
C GLY A 207 -20.83 17.68 -12.29
N PHE A 208 -21.97 17.95 -12.93
CA PHE A 208 -22.39 17.27 -14.13
C PHE A 208 -22.40 18.27 -15.28
N THR A 209 -21.70 17.96 -16.36
CA THR A 209 -21.66 18.81 -17.55
C THR A 209 -21.98 17.99 -18.77
N GLY A 210 -22.63 18.57 -19.78
CA GLY A 210 -22.96 17.86 -21.00
C GLY A 210 -22.94 18.83 -22.18
N LYS A 211 -22.44 18.37 -23.33
CA LYS A 211 -22.58 19.15 -24.58
C LYS A 211 -24.02 19.17 -25.07
N THR A 212 -24.76 18.09 -24.79
CA THR A 212 -26.15 17.89 -25.19
C THR A 212 -26.96 17.56 -23.95
N LEU A 213 -27.78 18.50 -23.49
CA LEU A 213 -28.68 18.36 -22.32
C LEU A 213 -30.15 18.22 -22.76
N TYR A 214 -30.35 17.65 -23.95
CA TYR A 214 -31.64 17.53 -24.63
C TYR A 214 -31.72 16.17 -25.31
N ASP A 215 -32.85 15.50 -25.17
CA ASP A 215 -33.17 14.31 -25.94
C ASP A 215 -34.68 14.26 -26.25
N ALA A 216 -35.06 13.51 -27.29
CA ALA A 216 -36.44 13.45 -27.76
C ALA A 216 -36.85 12.06 -28.27
N TYR A 217 -38.11 11.73 -28.01
CA TYR A 217 -38.79 10.56 -28.52
C TYR A 217 -39.92 10.99 -29.47
N LEU A 218 -39.71 10.81 -30.77
CA LEU A 218 -40.57 11.38 -31.81
C LEU A 218 -41.79 10.52 -32.16
N GLU A 219 -41.80 9.24 -31.76
CA GLU A 219 -42.89 8.34 -32.10
C GLU A 219 -44.09 8.51 -31.17
N ARG A 220 -45.24 7.94 -31.56
CA ARG A 220 -46.42 7.87 -30.70
C ARG A 220 -46.18 6.83 -29.60
N ILE A 221 -46.37 7.25 -28.36
CA ILE A 221 -46.29 6.41 -27.18
C ILE A 221 -47.72 6.15 -26.67
N PRO A 222 -48.16 4.88 -26.60
CA PRO A 222 -49.46 4.54 -26.03
C PRO A 222 -49.56 4.95 -24.56
N ALA A 223 -50.78 5.16 -24.07
CA ALA A 223 -51.02 5.53 -22.67
C ALA A 223 -50.40 4.49 -21.72
N GLY A 224 -49.73 4.96 -20.66
CA GLY A 224 -49.05 4.10 -19.67
C GLY A 224 -47.84 3.33 -20.19
N SER A 225 -47.42 3.50 -21.44
CA SER A 225 -46.23 2.83 -21.97
C SER A 225 -44.93 3.47 -21.49
N VAL A 226 -43.88 2.67 -21.36
CA VAL A 226 -42.56 3.11 -20.91
C VAL A 226 -41.64 3.35 -22.11
N PHE A 227 -40.90 4.44 -22.09
CA PHE A 227 -39.87 4.79 -23.06
C PHE A 227 -38.63 5.33 -22.35
N VAL A 228 -37.52 5.49 -23.09
CA VAL A 228 -36.22 5.87 -22.53
C VAL A 228 -35.67 7.07 -23.29
N LEU A 229 -35.06 7.99 -22.55
CA LEU A 229 -34.26 9.09 -23.07
C LEU A 229 -32.82 9.00 -22.51
N GLU A 230 -31.85 9.41 -23.30
CA GLU A 230 -30.42 9.27 -23.03
C GLU A 230 -29.69 10.62 -23.03
N PHE A 231 -28.98 10.91 -21.95
CA PHE A 231 -28.28 12.18 -21.76
C PHE A 231 -26.78 11.94 -21.56
N PRO A 232 -25.93 12.21 -22.56
CA PRO A 232 -24.48 12.10 -22.42
C PRO A 232 -23.94 13.25 -21.53
N LEU A 233 -23.39 12.87 -20.38
CA LEU A 233 -22.84 13.76 -19.37
C LEU A 233 -21.38 13.43 -19.08
N VAL A 234 -20.70 14.36 -18.44
CA VAL A 234 -19.36 14.24 -17.87
C VAL A 234 -19.49 14.50 -16.38
N VAL A 235 -19.14 13.49 -15.59
CA VAL A 235 -19.16 13.52 -14.12
C VAL A 235 -17.77 13.95 -13.65
N SER A 236 -17.68 15.10 -13.01
CA SER A 236 -16.42 15.68 -12.53
C SER A 236 -15.92 15.05 -11.23
N ASP A 237 -14.67 15.32 -10.87
CA ASP A 237 -14.01 14.84 -9.64
C ASP A 237 -14.61 15.44 -8.36
N ASP A 238 -15.29 16.59 -8.43
CA ASP A 238 -15.88 17.27 -7.26
C ASP A 238 -17.31 16.81 -6.93
N VAL A 239 -17.90 15.92 -7.74
CA VAL A 239 -19.21 15.31 -7.46
C VAL A 239 -19.12 14.45 -6.21
N ARG A 240 -20.02 14.68 -5.25
CA ARG A 240 -20.09 13.84 -4.04
C ARG A 240 -20.88 12.56 -4.30
N VAL A 241 -20.51 11.48 -3.64
CA VAL A 241 -21.35 10.28 -3.57
C VAL A 241 -22.66 10.63 -2.86
N GLY A 242 -23.78 10.12 -3.37
CA GLY A 242 -25.12 10.37 -2.85
C GLY A 242 -26.14 10.68 -3.94
N VAL A 243 -27.30 11.18 -3.50
CA VAL A 243 -28.42 11.55 -4.37
C VAL A 243 -28.25 12.99 -4.85
N HIS A 244 -28.42 13.22 -6.16
CA HIS A 244 -28.37 14.53 -6.79
C HIS A 244 -29.68 14.82 -7.51
N SER A 245 -30.27 15.98 -7.25
CA SER A 245 -31.53 16.39 -7.89
C SER A 245 -31.27 17.12 -9.20
N PHE A 246 -31.98 16.70 -10.25
CA PHE A 246 -31.95 17.27 -11.59
C PHE A 246 -33.30 17.92 -11.88
N ASP A 247 -33.27 19.09 -12.51
CA ASP A 247 -34.47 19.69 -13.06
C ASP A 247 -34.65 19.22 -14.51
N ALA A 248 -35.89 18.90 -14.88
CA ALA A 248 -36.28 18.56 -16.23
C ALA A 248 -37.43 19.41 -16.71
N GLU A 249 -37.31 19.94 -17.92
CA GLU A 249 -38.42 20.49 -18.68
C GLU A 249 -38.84 19.46 -19.73
N ILE A 250 -40.08 18.99 -19.63
CA ILE A 250 -40.66 17.99 -20.51
C ILE A 250 -41.77 18.64 -21.34
N MET A 251 -41.71 18.42 -22.64
CA MET A 251 -42.65 18.93 -23.62
C MET A 251 -43.19 17.75 -24.42
N TYR A 252 -44.50 17.65 -24.61
CA TYR A 252 -45.08 16.58 -25.42
C TYR A 252 -46.38 17.03 -26.08
N ARG A 253 -46.85 16.29 -27.08
CA ARG A 253 -48.18 16.45 -27.66
C ARG A 253 -49.10 15.34 -27.21
N ASN A 254 -50.31 15.67 -26.78
CA ASN A 254 -51.33 14.65 -26.50
C ASN A 254 -52.00 14.18 -27.80
N LYS A 255 -52.97 13.25 -27.70
CA LYS A 255 -53.69 12.70 -28.85
C LYS A 255 -54.48 13.73 -29.69
N TYR A 256 -54.82 14.90 -29.15
CA TYR A 256 -55.49 15.99 -29.85
C TYR A 256 -54.51 17.01 -30.47
N GLY A 257 -53.20 16.79 -30.30
CA GLY A 257 -52.15 17.65 -30.82
C GLY A 257 -51.76 18.81 -29.90
N THR A 258 -52.42 18.96 -28.75
CA THR A 258 -52.15 19.98 -27.73
C THR A 258 -50.75 19.84 -27.18
N MET A 259 -49.99 20.94 -27.20
CA MET A 259 -48.64 20.97 -26.65
C MET A 259 -48.73 21.17 -25.14
N VAL A 260 -48.25 20.20 -24.38
CA VAL A 260 -48.14 20.27 -22.92
C VAL A 260 -46.68 20.50 -22.56
N ARG A 261 -46.43 21.44 -21.64
CA ARG A 261 -45.13 21.69 -21.02
C ARG A 261 -45.24 21.47 -19.52
N MET A 262 -44.30 20.73 -18.96
CA MET A 262 -44.21 20.51 -17.52
C MET A 262 -42.76 20.55 -17.05
N VAL A 263 -42.57 20.90 -15.78
CA VAL A 263 -41.27 20.85 -15.12
C VAL A 263 -41.33 19.82 -14.01
N GLN A 264 -40.29 19.01 -13.91
CA GLN A 264 -40.18 17.96 -12.89
C GLN A 264 -38.77 17.95 -12.30
N VAL A 265 -38.68 17.73 -10.99
CA VAL A 265 -37.42 17.43 -10.31
C VAL A 265 -37.34 15.92 -10.15
N PHE A 266 -36.17 15.34 -10.44
CA PHE A 266 -35.91 13.93 -10.23
C PHE A 266 -34.53 13.71 -9.64
N ASP A 267 -34.41 12.62 -8.89
CA ASP A 267 -33.20 12.29 -8.17
C ASP A 267 -32.39 11.24 -8.92
N VAL A 268 -31.07 11.45 -8.98
CA VAL A 268 -30.10 10.56 -9.61
C VAL A 268 -29.06 10.16 -8.57
N GLU A 269 -28.88 8.87 -8.39
CA GLU A 269 -27.87 8.34 -7.48
C GLU A 269 -26.49 8.30 -8.13
N VAL A 270 -25.49 8.77 -7.38
CA VAL A 270 -24.06 8.60 -7.64
C VAL A 270 -23.50 7.74 -6.52
N LEU A 271 -23.24 6.47 -6.81
CA LEU A 271 -22.75 5.53 -5.80
C LEU A 271 -21.24 5.59 -5.58
N GLY A 272 -20.48 6.20 -6.51
CA GLY A 272 -19.03 6.14 -6.51
C GLY A 272 -18.51 4.99 -7.38
N ARG A 273 -17.18 4.84 -7.44
CA ARG A 273 -16.49 3.71 -8.08
C ARG A 273 -15.50 3.10 -7.10
N GLU A 274 -15.49 1.78 -7.00
CA GLU A 274 -14.49 1.03 -6.25
C GLU A 274 -13.21 0.91 -7.08
N GLU A 275 -12.06 1.14 -6.46
CA GLU A 275 -10.76 0.94 -7.10
C GLU A 275 -9.82 0.27 -6.10
N ILE A 276 -9.84 -1.07 -6.06
CA ILE A 276 -8.94 -1.83 -5.20
C ILE A 276 -7.58 -1.97 -5.87
N VAL A 277 -6.53 -1.72 -5.10
CA VAL A 277 -5.12 -1.96 -5.44
C VAL A 277 -4.52 -2.87 -4.37
N VAL A 278 -3.67 -3.81 -4.81
CA VAL A 278 -2.86 -4.65 -3.92
C VAL A 278 -1.41 -4.20 -4.01
N GLU A 279 -0.84 -3.81 -2.88
CA GLU A 279 0.56 -3.48 -2.74
C GLU A 279 1.28 -4.58 -1.93
N SER A 280 2.50 -4.90 -2.32
CA SER A 280 3.37 -5.83 -1.60
C SER A 280 4.77 -5.26 -1.52
N ALA A 281 5.31 -5.19 -0.31
CA ALA A 281 6.72 -4.89 -0.10
C ALA A 281 7.61 -6.07 -0.55
N ALA A 282 8.93 -5.86 -0.64
CA ALA A 282 9.87 -6.96 -0.82
C ALA A 282 9.89 -7.84 0.44
N GLN A 283 9.58 -9.13 0.29
CA GLN A 283 9.45 -10.08 1.39
C GLN A 283 10.24 -11.35 1.08
N SER A 284 10.71 -12.03 2.11
CA SER A 284 11.39 -13.33 1.97
C SER A 284 10.72 -14.41 2.80
N VAL A 285 10.53 -15.58 2.20
CA VAL A 285 10.02 -16.79 2.85
C VAL A 285 11.08 -17.87 2.80
N ALA A 286 11.28 -18.57 3.90
CA ALA A 286 12.31 -19.60 3.98
C ALA A 286 11.80 -20.95 3.42
N LYS A 287 12.58 -21.59 2.55
CA LYS A 287 12.26 -22.91 2.01
C LYS A 287 12.26 -23.99 3.10
N GLY A 288 11.38 -24.98 2.97
CA GLY A 288 11.23 -26.08 3.93
C GLY A 288 10.48 -25.71 5.21
N SER A 289 9.79 -24.57 5.24
CA SER A 289 9.10 -24.05 6.42
C SER A 289 7.78 -23.37 6.07
N TYR A 290 6.98 -23.07 7.10
CA TYR A 290 5.83 -22.18 6.99
C TYR A 290 6.29 -20.73 7.00
N GLY A 291 5.77 -19.93 6.08
CA GLY A 291 5.97 -18.49 5.99
C GLY A 291 4.67 -17.72 5.92
N VAL A 292 4.78 -16.39 5.99
CA VAL A 292 3.64 -15.48 5.90
C VAL A 292 3.96 -14.41 4.87
N LEU A 293 3.07 -14.26 3.87
CA LEU A 293 3.11 -13.18 2.90
C LEU A 293 2.13 -12.08 3.32
N LYS A 294 2.62 -10.84 3.45
CA LYS A 294 1.82 -9.69 3.88
C LYS A 294 1.43 -8.83 2.68
N LEU A 295 0.15 -8.74 2.38
CA LEU A 295 -0.38 -7.93 1.28
C LEU A 295 -1.15 -6.75 1.84
N LEU A 296 -0.94 -5.55 1.29
CA LEU A 296 -1.67 -4.36 1.65
C LEU A 296 -2.75 -4.10 0.60
N LEU A 297 -4.01 -4.28 0.98
CA LEU A 297 -5.16 -3.94 0.15
C LEU A 297 -5.56 -2.50 0.43
N LYS A 298 -5.77 -1.72 -0.62
CA LYS A 298 -6.20 -0.33 -0.53
C LYS A 298 -7.35 -0.07 -1.49
N ASN A 299 -8.39 0.61 -1.02
CA ASN A 299 -9.41 1.16 -1.90
C ASN A 299 -9.06 2.61 -2.23
N THR A 300 -8.54 2.85 -3.44
CA THR A 300 -8.26 4.20 -3.98
C THR A 300 -9.47 4.80 -4.69
N GLY A 301 -10.61 4.09 -4.70
CA GLY A 301 -11.85 4.54 -5.29
C GLY A 301 -12.63 5.52 -4.40
N SER A 302 -13.80 5.89 -4.89
CA SER A 302 -14.75 6.77 -4.21
C SER A 302 -15.97 6.05 -3.62
N ALA A 303 -16.15 4.76 -3.91
CA ALA A 303 -17.19 3.90 -3.31
C ALA A 303 -16.60 2.82 -2.40
N PRO A 304 -17.35 2.36 -1.37
CA PRO A 304 -16.98 1.18 -0.60
C PRO A 304 -17.01 -0.09 -1.45
N ALA A 305 -16.00 -0.94 -1.32
CA ALA A 305 -16.03 -2.30 -1.88
C ALA A 305 -16.57 -3.28 -0.84
N TYR A 306 -17.58 -4.05 -1.21
CA TYR A 306 -18.27 -4.98 -0.30
C TYR A 306 -17.80 -6.41 -0.52
N ASN A 307 -17.84 -7.23 0.55
CA ASN A 307 -17.46 -8.65 0.54
C ASN A 307 -16.13 -8.89 -0.18
N VAL A 308 -15.13 -8.08 0.15
CA VAL A 308 -13.80 -8.20 -0.43
C VAL A 308 -13.18 -9.51 0.06
N GLU A 309 -12.79 -10.34 -0.90
CA GLU A 309 -12.15 -11.62 -0.71
C GLU A 309 -10.85 -11.65 -1.52
N LEU A 310 -9.79 -12.13 -0.89
CA LEU A 310 -8.49 -12.33 -1.51
C LEU A 310 -8.26 -13.83 -1.71
N VAL A 311 -7.88 -14.21 -2.92
CA VAL A 311 -7.39 -15.55 -3.25
C VAL A 311 -5.98 -15.45 -3.79
N LEU A 312 -5.02 -16.10 -3.13
CA LEU A 312 -3.62 -16.12 -3.55
C LEU A 312 -3.28 -17.45 -4.23
N ARG A 313 -2.72 -17.39 -5.43
CA ARG A 313 -2.30 -18.56 -6.22
C ARG A 313 -0.82 -18.45 -6.58
N PRO A 314 0.09 -19.16 -5.88
CA PRO A 314 1.49 -19.26 -6.27
C PRO A 314 1.64 -19.90 -7.65
N ASP A 315 2.59 -19.40 -8.45
CA ASP A 315 2.83 -19.93 -9.80
C ASP A 315 3.60 -21.27 -9.77
N ASP A 316 4.29 -21.57 -8.67
CA ASP A 316 5.07 -22.80 -8.47
C ASP A 316 4.38 -23.74 -7.46
N PHE A 317 4.21 -25.01 -7.84
CA PHE A 317 3.53 -26.04 -7.05
C PHE A 317 4.24 -26.41 -5.74
N ARG A 318 5.53 -26.08 -5.59
CA ARG A 318 6.29 -26.25 -4.35
C ARG A 318 5.88 -25.26 -3.26
N ILE A 319 5.03 -24.29 -3.59
CA ILE A 319 4.53 -23.28 -2.66
C ILE A 319 3.02 -23.52 -2.51
N SER A 320 2.62 -23.96 -1.33
CA SER A 320 1.23 -24.22 -1.00
C SER A 320 0.67 -23.10 -0.12
N VAL A 321 -0.52 -22.60 -0.44
CA VAL A 321 -1.25 -21.66 0.41
C VAL A 321 -2.12 -22.47 1.37
N LEU A 322 -2.10 -22.13 2.66
CA LEU A 322 -2.89 -22.86 3.66
C LEU A 322 -4.36 -22.43 3.67
N ASP A 323 -4.61 -21.11 3.62
CA ASP A 323 -5.94 -20.52 3.44
C ASP A 323 -5.99 -19.87 2.07
N ASP A 324 -6.60 -20.56 1.12
CA ASP A 324 -6.71 -20.11 -0.26
C ASP A 324 -7.67 -18.94 -0.41
N LYS A 325 -8.61 -18.74 0.54
CA LYS A 325 -9.61 -17.68 0.49
C LYS A 325 -9.68 -16.91 1.81
N LEU A 326 -9.27 -15.64 1.76
CA LEU A 326 -9.31 -14.75 2.92
C LEU A 326 -10.37 -13.66 2.78
N SER A 327 -11.30 -13.59 3.74
CA SER A 327 -12.32 -12.55 3.78
C SER A 327 -11.80 -11.29 4.48
N VAL A 328 -11.89 -10.16 3.79
CA VAL A 328 -11.48 -8.83 4.27
C VAL A 328 -12.69 -8.00 4.71
N GLY A 329 -13.88 -8.34 4.21
CA GLY A 329 -15.13 -7.67 4.55
C GLY A 329 -15.38 -6.44 3.69
N ILE A 330 -15.58 -5.28 4.30
CA ILE A 330 -15.86 -4.02 3.60
C ILE A 330 -14.60 -3.14 3.62
N LEU A 331 -14.22 -2.60 2.46
CA LEU A 331 -13.16 -1.62 2.32
C LEU A 331 -13.75 -0.26 1.92
N GLN A 332 -13.79 0.68 2.86
CA GLN A 332 -14.28 2.04 2.60
C GLN A 332 -13.31 2.81 1.69
N PRO A 333 -13.76 3.88 1.01
CA PRO A 333 -12.87 4.76 0.26
C PRO A 333 -11.68 5.25 1.10
N GLY A 334 -10.46 5.03 0.62
CA GLY A 334 -9.23 5.40 1.31
C GLY A 334 -8.72 4.39 2.35
N ASP A 335 -9.52 3.38 2.73
CA ASP A 335 -9.11 2.37 3.69
C ASP A 335 -7.89 1.57 3.20
N ARG A 336 -7.10 1.12 4.17
CA ARG A 336 -5.94 0.25 3.98
C ARG A 336 -6.04 -0.93 4.94
N ARG A 337 -5.91 -2.15 4.43
CA ARG A 337 -5.96 -3.38 5.22
C ARG A 337 -4.76 -4.26 4.89
N GLU A 338 -3.93 -4.53 5.89
CA GLU A 338 -2.88 -5.55 5.79
C GLU A 338 -3.52 -6.92 5.97
N VAL A 339 -3.21 -7.82 5.04
CA VAL A 339 -3.68 -9.19 4.96
C VAL A 339 -2.46 -10.12 5.03
N SER A 340 -2.48 -11.07 5.95
CA SER A 340 -1.41 -12.06 6.11
C SER A 340 -1.86 -13.41 5.53
N VAL A 341 -1.14 -13.91 4.54
CA VAL A 341 -1.41 -15.19 3.88
C VAL A 341 -0.35 -16.20 4.30
N ASN A 342 -0.77 -17.27 4.96
CA ASN A 342 0.13 -18.34 5.38
C ASN A 342 0.45 -19.26 4.20
N VAL A 343 1.74 -19.49 3.97
CA VAL A 343 2.25 -20.35 2.89
C VAL A 343 3.19 -21.39 3.46
N PHE A 344 3.19 -22.58 2.87
CA PHE A 344 4.22 -23.60 3.09
C PHE A 344 5.09 -23.68 1.85
N VAL A 345 6.41 -23.66 2.04
CA VAL A 345 7.36 -23.76 0.95
C VAL A 345 8.11 -25.09 1.08
N ASP A 346 8.01 -25.93 0.05
CA ASP A 346 8.75 -27.17 -0.02
C ASP A 346 10.27 -26.91 -0.02
N ARG A 347 11.03 -27.77 0.66
CA ARG A 347 12.49 -27.63 0.77
C ARG A 347 13.22 -27.83 -0.57
N SER A 348 12.58 -28.49 -1.54
CA SER A 348 13.05 -28.63 -2.93
C SER A 348 12.91 -27.35 -3.76
N ALA A 349 12.30 -26.29 -3.21
CA ALA A 349 12.25 -24.98 -3.87
C ALA A 349 13.66 -24.40 -4.05
N GLU A 350 13.90 -23.74 -5.19
CA GLU A 350 15.17 -23.06 -5.45
C GLU A 350 15.19 -21.70 -4.74
N THR A 351 16.38 -21.23 -4.36
CA THR A 351 16.53 -19.88 -3.80
C THR A 351 16.49 -18.85 -4.94
N SER A 352 15.30 -18.30 -5.21
CA SER A 352 15.04 -17.37 -6.30
C SER A 352 13.86 -16.44 -5.98
N VAL A 353 13.53 -15.55 -6.91
CA VAL A 353 12.30 -14.75 -6.87
C VAL A 353 11.16 -15.57 -7.44
N TYR A 354 10.06 -15.67 -6.70
CA TYR A 354 8.83 -16.34 -7.10
C TYR A 354 7.69 -15.34 -7.24
N THR A 355 6.72 -15.68 -8.08
CA THR A 355 5.50 -14.90 -8.25
C THR A 355 4.26 -15.68 -7.84
N ALA A 356 3.26 -14.94 -7.38
CA ALA A 356 1.91 -15.42 -7.12
C ALA A 356 0.90 -14.43 -7.70
N THR A 357 -0.24 -14.97 -8.13
CA THR A 357 -1.39 -14.18 -8.58
C THR A 357 -2.35 -13.98 -7.41
N ALA A 358 -2.55 -12.73 -7.00
CA ALA A 358 -3.55 -12.32 -6.03
C ALA A 358 -4.83 -11.90 -6.78
N ALA A 359 -5.86 -12.75 -6.73
CA ALA A 359 -7.18 -12.44 -7.24
C ALA A 359 -8.03 -11.83 -6.13
N ILE A 360 -8.54 -10.62 -6.37
CA ILE A 360 -9.46 -9.92 -5.49
C ILE A 360 -10.86 -10.03 -6.07
N GLU A 361 -11.77 -10.60 -5.32
CA GLU A 361 -13.20 -10.68 -5.62
C GLU A 361 -13.96 -9.74 -4.68
N TYR A 362 -14.91 -8.97 -5.20
CA TYR A 362 -15.71 -8.03 -4.42
C TYR A 362 -17.04 -7.72 -5.10
N ARG A 363 -17.92 -7.04 -4.38
CA ARG A 363 -19.18 -6.49 -4.90
C ARG A 363 -19.17 -4.97 -4.90
N ASP A 364 -19.70 -4.41 -5.97
CA ASP A 364 -19.97 -2.97 -6.07
C ASP A 364 -21.26 -2.58 -5.31
N GLY A 365 -21.57 -1.29 -5.27
CA GLY A 365 -22.80 -0.76 -4.65
C GLY A 365 -24.12 -1.32 -5.21
N TYR A 366 -24.13 -1.90 -6.41
CA TYR A 366 -25.29 -2.59 -7.01
C TYR A 366 -25.27 -4.11 -6.78
N ALA A 367 -24.39 -4.58 -5.89
CA ALA A 367 -24.14 -5.99 -5.62
C ALA A 367 -23.62 -6.80 -6.83
N ASN A 368 -23.15 -6.16 -7.90
CA ASN A 368 -22.53 -6.88 -9.00
C ASN A 368 -21.16 -7.43 -8.59
N HIS A 369 -20.86 -8.64 -9.02
CA HIS A 369 -19.55 -9.24 -8.77
C HIS A 369 -18.48 -8.62 -9.66
N LYS A 370 -17.34 -8.28 -9.05
CA LYS A 370 -16.14 -7.77 -9.73
C LYS A 370 -14.94 -8.61 -9.30
N SER A 371 -13.99 -8.75 -10.22
CA SER A 371 -12.72 -9.41 -9.95
C SER A 371 -11.56 -8.62 -10.56
N LYS A 372 -10.43 -8.57 -9.86
CA LYS A 372 -9.16 -8.00 -10.34
C LYS A 372 -8.01 -8.90 -9.92
N GLU A 373 -7.02 -9.05 -10.79
CA GLU A 373 -5.83 -9.86 -10.52
C GLU A 373 -4.57 -8.99 -10.46
N PHE A 374 -3.68 -9.30 -9.51
CA PHE A 374 -2.41 -8.63 -9.29
C PHE A 374 -1.29 -9.66 -9.21
N ARG A 375 -0.12 -9.34 -9.78
CA ARG A 375 1.08 -10.17 -9.62
C ARG A 375 1.87 -9.69 -8.42
N ILE A 376 2.14 -10.61 -7.50
CA ILE A 376 2.95 -10.40 -6.31
C ILE A 376 4.27 -11.14 -6.49
N ALA A 377 5.39 -10.52 -6.12
CA ALA A 377 6.70 -11.16 -6.10
C ALA A 377 7.23 -11.28 -4.68
N PHE A 378 7.89 -12.38 -4.36
CA PHE A 378 8.55 -12.63 -3.08
C PHE A 378 9.79 -13.52 -3.28
N ASN A 379 10.74 -13.41 -2.36
CA ASN A 379 12.01 -14.12 -2.44
C ASN A 379 11.95 -15.40 -1.63
N LEU A 380 12.42 -16.51 -2.20
CA LEU A 380 12.70 -17.71 -1.42
C LEU A 380 14.15 -17.70 -0.97
N VAL A 381 14.34 -17.83 0.34
CA VAL A 381 15.65 -17.89 0.98
C VAL A 381 15.84 -19.23 1.66
N GLU A 382 17.09 -19.61 1.91
CA GLU A 382 17.38 -20.77 2.73
C GLU A 382 17.00 -20.47 4.19
N GLU A 383 16.35 -21.42 4.87
CA GLU A 383 16.08 -21.28 6.29
C GLU A 383 17.40 -21.41 7.07
N PHE A 384 18.10 -20.30 7.26
CA PHE A 384 19.34 -20.30 8.03
C PHE A 384 19.01 -20.40 9.53
N ARG A 385 18.87 -21.62 10.04
CA ARG A 385 18.94 -21.90 11.47
C ARG A 385 20.30 -22.54 11.75
N ARG A 386 21.18 -21.82 12.47
CA ARG A 386 22.40 -22.44 13.02
C ARG A 386 21.97 -23.48 14.03
N GLY A 387 22.16 -24.76 13.70
CA GLY A 387 21.87 -25.88 14.56
C GLY A 387 23.09 -26.29 15.40
N PHE A 388 24.28 -25.83 15.03
CA PHE A 388 25.51 -26.14 15.73
C PHE A 388 26.33 -24.92 16.13
N LYS A 389 27.14 -25.11 17.17
CA LYS A 389 28.15 -24.16 17.63
C LYS A 389 29.49 -24.85 17.75
N ALA A 390 30.56 -24.16 17.37
CA ALA A 390 31.94 -24.62 17.58
C ALA A 390 32.71 -23.62 18.43
N ALA A 391 33.56 -24.11 19.33
CA ALA A 391 34.44 -23.30 20.16
C ALA A 391 35.76 -24.04 20.42
N ALA A 392 36.83 -23.29 20.70
CA ALA A 392 38.08 -23.87 21.16
C ALA A 392 38.19 -23.76 22.69
N SER A 393 38.82 -24.76 23.32
CA SER A 393 39.17 -24.78 24.75
C SER A 393 40.04 -23.61 25.19
N GLN A 394 40.82 -23.04 24.27
CA GLN A 394 41.62 -21.85 24.52
C GLN A 394 41.58 -20.88 23.35
N ARG A 395 41.83 -19.62 23.67
CA ARG A 395 41.75 -18.49 22.71
C ARG A 395 43.08 -18.13 22.07
N TYR A 396 44.19 -18.63 22.64
CA TYR A 396 45.55 -18.25 22.25
C TYR A 396 46.36 -19.49 21.87
N ILE A 397 47.16 -19.37 20.80
CA ILE A 397 48.23 -20.31 20.43
C ILE A 397 49.51 -19.52 20.20
N TYR A 398 50.68 -20.17 20.17
CA TYR A 398 51.97 -19.48 20.11
C TYR A 398 52.70 -19.74 18.79
N ALA A 399 53.12 -18.68 18.11
CA ALA A 399 53.94 -18.77 16.91
C ALA A 399 55.27 -19.47 17.21
N GLY A 400 55.72 -20.32 16.29
CA GLY A 400 56.96 -21.09 16.42
C GLY A 400 56.85 -22.36 17.27
N SER A 401 55.67 -22.69 17.80
CA SER A 401 55.45 -23.89 18.62
C SER A 401 54.10 -24.55 18.35
N SER A 402 53.97 -25.81 18.76
CA SER A 402 52.70 -26.54 18.71
C SER A 402 51.92 -26.38 20.01
N THR A 403 50.63 -26.06 19.92
CA THR A 403 49.73 -25.88 21.06
C THR A 403 48.61 -26.94 21.01
N SER A 404 48.34 -27.62 22.12
CA SER A 404 47.21 -28.57 22.22
C SER A 404 45.89 -27.83 22.43
N VAL A 405 44.95 -27.95 21.51
CA VAL A 405 43.65 -27.28 21.53
C VAL A 405 42.55 -28.31 21.33
N GLU A 406 41.61 -28.35 22.27
CA GLU A 406 40.37 -29.09 22.10
C GLU A 406 39.35 -28.23 21.35
N LEU A 407 38.84 -28.72 20.22
CA LEU A 407 37.72 -28.12 19.49
C LEU A 407 36.42 -28.78 19.94
N ILE A 408 35.47 -27.99 20.43
CA ILE A 408 34.21 -28.43 21.01
C ILE A 408 33.09 -28.06 20.04
N VAL A 409 32.40 -29.06 19.51
CA VAL A 409 31.22 -28.90 18.64
C VAL A 409 29.97 -29.29 19.42
N ILE A 410 28.99 -28.39 19.50
CA ILE A 410 27.78 -28.51 20.32
C ILE A 410 26.57 -28.53 19.41
N ASN A 411 25.70 -29.53 19.57
CA ASN A 411 24.39 -29.54 18.93
C ASN A 411 23.46 -28.59 19.70
N GLU A 412 23.19 -27.40 19.15
CA GLU A 412 22.24 -26.41 19.71
C GLU A 412 20.82 -26.58 19.15
N ASN A 413 20.59 -27.55 18.26
CA ASN A 413 19.23 -27.91 17.87
C ASN A 413 18.41 -28.37 19.09
N SER A 414 17.11 -28.10 19.07
CA SER A 414 16.17 -28.57 20.11
C SER A 414 15.87 -30.08 20.02
N TYR A 415 16.56 -30.82 19.16
CA TYR A 415 16.32 -32.23 18.86
C TYR A 415 17.64 -32.98 18.61
N THR A 416 17.57 -34.31 18.65
CA THR A 416 18.69 -35.20 18.30
C THR A 416 18.88 -35.25 16.80
N VAL A 417 20.10 -34.95 16.32
CA VAL A 417 20.50 -35.09 14.91
C VAL A 417 21.19 -36.43 14.69
N ARG A 418 21.18 -36.94 13.45
CA ARG A 418 21.74 -38.26 13.06
C ARG A 418 22.81 -38.12 11.98
N GLU A 419 23.62 -39.17 11.80
CA GLU A 419 24.65 -39.25 10.75
C GLU A 419 25.57 -38.03 10.73
N VAL A 420 26.03 -37.59 11.91
CA VAL A 420 26.83 -36.36 12.05
C VAL A 420 28.25 -36.63 11.60
N ARG A 421 28.74 -35.83 10.66
CA ARG A 421 30.11 -35.83 10.17
C ARG A 421 30.72 -34.46 10.41
N ILE A 422 31.78 -34.42 11.21
CA ILE A 422 32.52 -33.19 11.51
C ILE A 422 33.85 -33.26 10.79
N THR A 423 34.17 -32.26 9.97
CA THR A 423 35.47 -32.10 9.31
C THR A 423 36.10 -30.79 9.71
N VAL A 424 37.33 -30.83 10.20
CA VAL A 424 38.07 -29.66 10.69
C VAL A 424 39.19 -29.33 9.71
N SER A 425 39.25 -28.08 9.27
CA SER A 425 40.29 -27.57 8.39
C SER A 425 40.81 -26.21 8.87
N PRO A 426 42.13 -26.01 9.02
CA PRO A 426 42.70 -24.68 9.16
C PRO A 426 42.51 -23.90 7.86
N ASP A 427 42.00 -22.67 7.96
CA ASP A 427 41.84 -21.79 6.79
C ASP A 427 43.04 -20.85 6.61
N THR A 428 43.85 -20.71 7.67
CA THR A 428 45.00 -19.81 7.72
C THR A 428 46.29 -20.55 7.34
N PRO A 429 47.00 -20.17 6.26
CA PRO A 429 48.16 -20.91 5.76
C PRO A 429 49.33 -21.06 6.75
N SER A 430 49.47 -20.12 7.69
CA SER A 430 50.53 -20.12 8.71
C SER A 430 50.22 -21.04 9.90
N VAL A 431 49.07 -21.72 9.89
CA VAL A 431 48.58 -22.61 10.94
C VAL A 431 48.19 -23.96 10.35
N ALA A 432 48.64 -25.04 10.99
CA ALA A 432 48.33 -26.40 10.58
C ALA A 432 47.95 -27.27 11.78
N VAL A 433 47.05 -28.23 11.59
CA VAL A 433 46.86 -29.32 12.54
C VAL A 433 47.94 -30.37 12.24
N VAL A 434 48.82 -30.61 13.21
CA VAL A 434 49.95 -31.56 13.07
C VAL A 434 49.69 -32.90 13.76
N GLU A 435 48.73 -32.96 14.67
CA GLU A 435 48.34 -34.16 15.40
C GLU A 435 46.85 -34.07 15.79
N GLY A 436 46.17 -35.22 15.88
CA GLY A 436 44.73 -35.31 16.21
C GLY A 436 43.84 -35.66 15.03
N GLU A 437 42.64 -36.19 15.31
CA GLU A 437 41.66 -36.55 14.30
C GLU A 437 40.94 -35.31 13.78
N THR A 438 41.08 -35.00 12.48
CA THR A 438 40.40 -33.87 11.83
C THR A 438 39.03 -34.23 11.25
N LYS A 439 38.62 -35.50 11.41
CA LYS A 439 37.33 -36.00 10.95
C LYS A 439 36.71 -36.87 12.02
N ALA A 440 35.44 -36.63 12.34
CA ALA A 440 34.66 -37.46 13.24
C ALA A 440 33.34 -37.84 12.58
N VAL A 441 32.90 -39.08 12.81
CA VAL A 441 31.61 -39.58 12.36
C VAL A 441 30.87 -40.13 13.58
N LEU A 442 29.64 -39.67 13.78
CA LEU A 442 28.80 -40.00 14.92
C LEU A 442 27.43 -40.43 14.39
N ASP A 443 26.89 -41.52 14.94
CA ASP A 443 25.54 -41.98 14.56
C ASP A 443 24.46 -40.95 14.93
N SER A 444 24.65 -40.25 16.06
CA SER A 444 23.76 -39.17 16.49
C SER A 444 24.39 -38.25 17.54
N MET A 445 23.83 -37.06 17.68
CA MET A 445 24.11 -36.13 18.77
C MET A 445 22.78 -35.61 19.35
N ARG A 446 22.55 -35.80 20.65
CA ARG A 446 21.37 -35.26 21.35
C ARG A 446 21.39 -33.73 21.41
N ALA A 447 20.24 -33.11 21.64
CA ALA A 447 20.15 -31.68 21.92
C ALA A 447 21.07 -31.30 23.10
N GLY A 448 21.90 -30.28 22.92
CA GLY A 448 22.91 -29.82 23.89
C GLY A 448 24.15 -30.72 24.03
N GLN A 449 24.22 -31.87 23.34
CA GLN A 449 25.38 -32.75 23.41
C GLN A 449 26.60 -32.10 22.74
N SER A 450 27.75 -32.19 23.40
CA SER A 450 29.04 -31.73 22.87
C SER A 450 29.90 -32.90 22.42
N TYR A 451 30.66 -32.68 21.35
CA TYR A 451 31.74 -33.56 20.89
C TYR A 451 33.05 -32.80 20.93
N VAL A 452 34.09 -33.41 21.52
CA VAL A 452 35.38 -32.77 21.76
C VAL A 452 36.44 -33.43 20.88
N MET A 453 37.11 -32.65 20.06
CA MET A 453 38.16 -33.07 19.14
C MET A 453 39.51 -32.54 19.66
N PRO A 454 40.38 -33.39 20.23
CA PRO A 454 41.71 -32.97 20.67
C PRO A 454 42.63 -32.80 19.45
N LEU A 455 43.11 -31.58 19.24
CA LEU A 455 43.97 -31.22 18.12
C LEU A 455 45.29 -30.64 18.63
N LYS A 456 46.38 -30.90 17.93
CA LYS A 456 47.65 -30.21 18.14
C LYS A 456 47.90 -29.29 16.97
N ILE A 457 47.89 -28.00 17.24
CA ILE A 457 47.94 -26.94 16.24
C ILE A 457 49.34 -26.34 16.25
N LEU A 458 50.03 -26.39 15.12
CA LEU A 458 51.30 -25.70 14.90
C LEU A 458 51.00 -24.34 14.25
N ALA A 459 51.42 -23.27 14.90
CA ALA A 459 51.54 -21.96 14.27
C ALA A 459 53.01 -21.73 13.89
N THR A 460 53.29 -21.49 12.62
CA THR A 460 54.65 -21.19 12.15
C THR A 460 55.15 -19.88 12.76
N SER A 461 56.46 -19.67 12.87
CA SER A 461 57.03 -18.40 13.36
C SER A 461 56.60 -17.18 12.51
N GLN A 462 56.31 -17.41 11.22
CA GLN A 462 55.79 -16.40 10.29
C GLN A 462 54.36 -15.96 10.61
N ALA A 463 53.61 -16.73 11.40
CA ALA A 463 52.26 -16.35 11.81
C ALA A 463 52.26 -15.04 12.63
N GLY A 464 53.33 -14.80 13.41
CA GLY A 464 53.45 -13.62 14.27
C GLY A 464 52.21 -13.36 15.14
N ASP A 465 51.95 -12.10 15.44
CA ASP A 465 50.70 -11.68 16.07
C ASP A 465 49.61 -11.60 15.00
N SER A 466 48.76 -12.62 14.93
CA SER A 466 47.69 -12.72 13.93
C SER A 466 46.46 -13.44 14.46
N VAL A 467 45.36 -13.39 13.72
CA VAL A 467 44.18 -14.20 14.01
C VAL A 467 44.12 -15.35 13.02
N ALA A 468 44.22 -16.57 13.52
CA ALA A 468 44.04 -17.78 12.74
C ALA A 468 42.58 -18.24 12.83
N THR A 469 42.07 -18.81 11.74
CA THR A 469 40.72 -19.38 11.69
C THR A 469 40.80 -20.86 11.36
N ILE A 470 40.02 -21.64 12.10
CA ILE A 470 39.78 -23.06 11.86
C ILE A 470 38.29 -23.23 11.57
N THR A 471 37.97 -23.81 10.43
CA THR A 471 36.59 -24.14 10.07
C THR A 471 36.26 -25.56 10.47
N ALA A 472 35.13 -25.73 11.16
CA ALA A 472 34.47 -27.01 11.37
C ALA A 472 33.24 -27.11 10.46
N LEU A 473 33.31 -27.97 9.45
CA LEU A 473 32.18 -28.35 8.60
C LEU A 473 31.42 -29.50 9.26
N VAL A 474 30.17 -29.26 9.64
CA VAL A 474 29.27 -30.24 10.26
C VAL A 474 28.17 -30.62 9.27
N GLU A 475 28.22 -31.85 8.76
CA GLU A 475 27.16 -32.43 7.92
C GLU A 475 26.32 -33.39 8.76
N TYR A 476 24.99 -33.30 8.70
CA TYR A 476 24.10 -34.14 9.52
C TYR A 476 22.74 -34.35 8.88
N ARG A 477 21.96 -35.29 9.43
CA ARG A 477 20.55 -35.52 9.12
C ARG A 477 19.67 -34.94 10.23
N ASP A 478 18.76 -34.03 9.88
CA ASP A 478 17.81 -33.41 10.82
C ASP A 478 16.71 -34.40 11.29
N GLN A 479 15.79 -33.96 12.15
CA GLN A 479 14.68 -34.80 12.65
C GLN A 479 13.74 -35.27 11.53
N ALA A 480 13.65 -34.54 10.42
CA ALA A 480 12.87 -34.90 9.23
C ALA A 480 13.65 -35.82 8.28
N GLY A 481 14.92 -36.14 8.58
CA GLY A 481 15.76 -36.98 7.73
C GLY A 481 16.37 -36.24 6.53
N VAL A 482 16.48 -34.92 6.57
CA VAL A 482 17.13 -34.17 5.50
C VAL A 482 18.60 -33.93 5.84
N LYS A 483 19.47 -34.02 4.82
CA LYS A 483 20.88 -33.70 4.96
C LYS A 483 21.08 -32.18 5.02
N VAL A 484 21.81 -31.71 6.03
CA VAL A 484 22.16 -30.31 6.28
C VAL A 484 23.68 -30.22 6.43
N ALA A 485 24.27 -29.10 6.01
CA ALA A 485 25.69 -28.81 6.20
C ALA A 485 25.85 -27.40 6.80
N GLU A 486 26.61 -27.30 7.90
CA GLU A 486 26.92 -26.05 8.59
C GLU A 486 28.42 -25.82 8.66
N SER A 487 28.88 -24.61 8.31
CA SER A 487 30.29 -24.23 8.42
C SER A 487 30.50 -23.30 9.60
N LEU A 488 31.32 -23.71 10.56
CA LEU A 488 31.53 -23.03 11.83
C LEU A 488 32.98 -22.57 11.94
N ALA A 489 33.21 -21.26 11.79
CA ALA A 489 34.52 -20.66 11.95
C ALA A 489 34.87 -20.46 13.44
N VAL A 490 36.03 -20.96 13.86
CA VAL A 490 36.60 -20.76 15.20
C VAL A 490 37.90 -19.99 15.06
N SER A 491 37.93 -18.79 15.64
CA SER A 491 39.09 -17.90 15.60
C SER A 491 40.00 -18.10 16.82
N LEU A 492 41.30 -18.25 16.58
CA LEU A 492 42.37 -18.36 17.57
C LEU A 492 43.34 -17.19 17.38
N ALA A 493 43.68 -16.49 18.46
CA ALA A 493 44.73 -15.48 18.43
C ALA A 493 46.10 -16.17 18.48
N VAL A 494 46.93 -15.97 17.48
CA VAL A 494 48.32 -16.42 17.46
C VAL A 494 49.17 -15.34 18.11
N ARG A 495 49.80 -15.65 19.23
CA ARG A 495 50.75 -14.77 19.91
C ARG A 495 52.14 -14.99 19.34
N ALA A 496 52.79 -13.90 18.98
CA ALA A 496 54.17 -13.95 18.55
C ALA A 496 55.12 -14.29 19.71
N ASP A 497 56.21 -14.96 19.39
CA ASP A 497 57.31 -15.20 20.31
C ASP A 497 58.26 -13.97 20.30
N ILE A 498 58.24 -13.21 21.38
CA ILE A 498 59.04 -11.99 21.59
C ILE A 498 59.79 -12.14 22.91
N ASP A 499 61.12 -12.14 22.86
CA ASP A 499 61.98 -12.24 24.05
C ASP A 499 62.99 -11.10 24.10
N ILE A 500 62.63 -10.02 24.78
CA ILE A 500 63.50 -8.86 24.98
C ILE A 500 64.42 -9.09 26.17
N ARG A 501 65.73 -8.92 25.97
CA ARG A 501 66.76 -9.07 27.01
C ARG A 501 67.74 -7.89 27.02
N PHE A 502 68.31 -7.65 28.19
CA PHE A 502 69.40 -6.70 28.38
C PHE A 502 70.75 -7.34 28.08
N LYS A 503 71.66 -6.60 27.45
CA LYS A 503 73.05 -7.02 27.20
C LYS A 503 74.01 -5.88 27.53
N GLY A 504 75.04 -6.18 28.34
CA GLY A 504 76.14 -5.25 28.62
C GLY A 504 75.74 -3.95 29.35
N VAL A 505 74.70 -3.95 30.18
CA VAL A 505 74.26 -2.74 30.90
C VAL A 505 75.25 -2.38 32.00
N GLN A 506 75.77 -1.15 31.97
CA GLN A 506 76.83 -0.66 32.86
C GLN A 506 76.58 0.80 33.29
N LEU A 507 77.21 1.19 34.39
CA LEU A 507 77.23 2.55 34.92
C LEU A 507 78.60 3.20 34.71
N SER A 508 78.61 4.46 34.31
CA SER A 508 79.83 5.27 34.22
C SER A 508 79.59 6.69 34.75
N PRO A 509 80.22 7.10 35.87
CA PRO A 509 81.06 6.30 36.77
C PRO A 509 80.22 5.45 37.74
N SER A 510 80.77 4.30 38.20
CA SER A 510 80.14 3.47 39.24
C SER A 510 80.37 4.01 40.67
N ARG A 511 81.35 4.91 40.84
CA ARG A 511 81.59 5.69 42.06
C ARG A 511 81.43 7.17 41.75
N VAL A 512 80.51 7.83 42.42
CA VAL A 512 80.01 9.16 42.05
C VAL A 512 79.91 10.05 43.28
N ARG A 513 80.10 11.36 43.15
CA ARG A 513 79.88 12.31 44.26
C ARG A 513 78.46 12.87 44.23
N ALA A 514 78.01 13.40 45.36
CA ALA A 514 76.78 14.18 45.41
C ALA A 514 76.83 15.34 44.39
N GLY A 515 75.77 15.49 43.60
CA GLY A 515 75.66 16.47 42.51
C GLY A 515 76.23 16.05 41.15
N GLU A 516 77.02 14.97 41.09
CA GLU A 516 77.55 14.43 39.82
C GLU A 516 76.48 13.60 39.07
N THR A 517 76.65 13.49 37.76
CA THR A 517 75.77 12.72 36.86
C THR A 517 76.37 11.33 36.61
N VAL A 518 75.51 10.31 36.57
CA VAL A 518 75.86 8.94 36.21
C VAL A 518 75.19 8.60 34.88
N ASP A 519 75.98 8.13 33.91
CA ASP A 519 75.47 7.58 32.65
C ASP A 519 75.21 6.07 32.81
N VAL A 520 74.06 5.63 32.32
CA VAL A 520 73.64 4.24 32.21
C VAL A 520 73.57 3.89 30.73
N ALA A 521 74.45 3.00 30.28
CA ALA A 521 74.51 2.57 28.89
C ALA A 521 74.42 1.05 28.80
N GLY A 522 73.73 0.55 27.78
CA GLY A 522 73.61 -0.88 27.51
C GLY A 522 72.81 -1.13 26.24
N ASP A 523 72.63 -2.41 25.93
CA ASP A 523 71.86 -2.84 24.78
C ASP A 523 70.59 -3.58 25.20
N VAL A 524 69.57 -3.46 24.37
CA VAL A 524 68.40 -4.33 24.35
C VAL A 524 68.48 -5.20 23.09
N VAL A 525 68.34 -6.51 23.26
CA VAL A 525 68.30 -7.49 22.17
C VAL A 525 66.98 -8.23 22.19
N ASN A 526 66.42 -8.50 21.01
CA ASN A 526 65.27 -9.38 20.85
C ASN A 526 65.74 -10.77 20.42
N GLU A 527 65.72 -11.72 21.35
CA GLU A 527 66.04 -13.14 21.10
C GLU A 527 64.84 -13.94 20.60
N GLY A 528 63.65 -13.34 20.57
CA GLY A 528 62.44 -13.95 20.02
C GLY A 528 62.41 -13.96 18.49
N SER A 529 61.46 -14.70 17.94
CA SER A 529 61.27 -14.86 16.50
C SER A 529 60.39 -13.78 15.83
N ASN A 530 59.82 -12.85 16.59
CA ASN A 530 59.00 -11.75 16.05
C ASN A 530 59.36 -10.36 16.58
N ILE A 531 58.86 -9.30 15.95
CA ILE A 531 59.21 -7.91 16.25
C ILE A 531 58.63 -7.42 17.57
N ALA A 532 59.47 -6.87 18.44
CA ALA A 532 59.01 -6.13 19.62
C ALA A 532 58.67 -4.69 19.22
N ARG A 533 57.50 -4.19 19.64
CA ARG A 533 57.02 -2.85 19.32
C ARG A 533 57.09 -1.92 20.52
N ALA A 534 57.24 -0.62 20.26
CA ALA A 534 57.25 0.42 21.29
C ALA A 534 58.20 0.11 22.47
N VAL A 535 59.36 -0.47 22.15
CA VAL A 535 60.40 -0.78 23.13
C VAL A 535 60.89 0.54 23.73
N ALA A 536 60.83 0.65 25.05
CA ALA A 536 61.31 1.81 25.78
C ALA A 536 62.01 1.36 27.07
N VAL A 537 63.15 1.98 27.35
CA VAL A 537 63.93 1.76 28.56
C VAL A 537 63.74 2.95 29.49
N GLU A 538 63.55 2.70 30.78
CA GLU A 538 63.32 3.71 31.80
C GLU A 538 64.23 3.44 33.01
N LEU A 539 64.76 4.51 33.60
CA LEU A 539 65.46 4.46 34.88
C LEU A 539 64.50 4.76 36.01
N ILE A 540 64.47 3.89 37.01
CA ILE A 540 63.65 4.03 38.22
C ILE A 540 64.59 3.91 39.42
N GLY A 541 64.65 4.95 40.25
CA GLY A 541 65.49 4.98 41.45
C GLY A 541 64.81 5.69 42.61
N ALA A 542 65.17 5.27 43.82
CA ALA A 542 64.82 5.98 45.06
C ALA A 542 65.94 6.98 45.43
N PRO A 543 65.68 8.01 46.26
CA PRO A 543 66.71 8.94 46.73
C PRO A 543 67.97 8.19 47.21
N PRO A 544 69.18 8.63 46.81
CA PRO A 544 69.54 9.93 46.25
C PRO A 544 69.47 10.01 44.71
N TYR A 545 68.72 9.12 44.04
CA TYR A 545 68.42 9.27 42.62
C TYR A 545 67.62 10.56 42.36
N GLU A 546 68.08 11.37 41.41
CA GLU A 546 67.38 12.53 40.86
C GLU A 546 67.36 12.41 39.34
N ALA A 547 66.16 12.34 38.76
CA ALA A 547 66.02 12.26 37.30
C ALA A 547 66.57 13.53 36.63
N LEU A 548 67.47 13.36 35.65
CA LEU A 548 68.07 14.45 34.91
C LEU A 548 67.45 14.50 33.50
N GLY A 549 66.44 15.34 33.29
CA GLY A 549 65.70 15.39 32.02
C GLY A 549 64.73 14.22 31.86
N GLU A 550 64.69 13.59 30.68
CA GLU A 550 63.84 12.42 30.40
C GLU A 550 64.47 11.15 31.00
N SER A 551 63.81 10.54 32.00
CA SER A 551 64.23 9.25 32.59
C SER A 551 63.92 8.04 31.69
N ARG A 552 63.41 8.26 30.48
CA ARG A 552 62.90 7.25 29.56
C ARG A 552 63.46 7.48 28.15
N SER A 553 64.00 6.43 27.54
CA SER A 553 64.48 6.41 26.16
C SER A 553 63.62 5.47 25.33
N VAL A 554 63.11 5.97 24.20
CA VAL A 554 62.31 5.17 23.26
C VAL A 554 63.23 4.55 22.22
N VAL A 555 63.37 3.22 22.27
CA VAL A 555 64.10 2.43 21.26
C VAL A 555 63.23 2.22 20.02
N GLY A 556 61.91 2.08 20.19
CA GLY A 556 60.96 1.94 19.09
C GLY A 556 60.72 0.49 18.68
N LEU A 557 61.15 0.10 17.49
CA LEU A 557 60.99 -1.26 16.96
C LEU A 557 62.30 -2.04 17.11
N VAL A 558 62.22 -3.25 17.66
CA VAL A 558 63.38 -4.17 17.75
C VAL A 558 63.02 -5.48 17.04
N ASN A 559 63.56 -5.65 15.84
CA ASN A 559 63.38 -6.85 15.03
C ASN A 559 64.03 -8.08 15.67
N PRO A 560 63.64 -9.30 15.28
CA PRO A 560 64.33 -10.53 15.71
C PRO A 560 65.84 -10.44 15.49
N SER A 561 66.62 -10.82 16.51
CA SER A 561 68.09 -10.73 16.53
C SER A 561 68.68 -9.30 16.42
N GLN A 562 67.85 -8.25 16.40
CA GLN A 562 68.33 -6.87 16.41
C GLN A 562 68.82 -6.50 17.80
N VAL A 563 69.98 -5.83 17.83
CA VAL A 563 70.56 -5.21 19.02
C VAL A 563 70.38 -3.70 18.92
N SER A 564 69.88 -3.09 19.98
CA SER A 564 69.65 -1.64 20.05
C SER A 564 70.20 -1.07 21.34
N ALA A 565 71.15 -0.15 21.20
CA ALA A 565 71.76 0.57 22.31
C ALA A 565 70.78 1.59 22.91
N PHE A 566 70.86 1.79 24.22
CA PHE A 566 70.25 2.90 24.92
C PHE A 566 71.28 3.61 25.81
N THR A 567 71.05 4.89 26.05
CA THR A 567 71.81 5.67 27.02
C THR A 567 70.85 6.57 27.77
N LEU A 568 70.90 6.50 29.09
CA LEU A 568 70.12 7.32 30.01
C LEU A 568 71.07 7.86 31.05
N ASN A 569 70.70 8.95 31.71
CA ASN A 569 71.49 9.49 32.81
C ASN A 569 70.60 9.92 33.96
N PHE A 570 71.22 10.01 35.14
CA PHE A 570 70.58 10.55 36.33
C PHE A 570 71.62 11.31 37.14
N ARG A 571 71.15 12.25 37.96
CA ARG A 571 71.99 12.98 38.90
C ARG A 571 71.86 12.37 40.28
N VAL A 572 72.94 12.37 41.04
CA VAL A 572 72.90 12.07 42.47
C VAL A 572 72.58 13.36 43.24
N GLN A 573 71.57 13.33 44.11
CA GLN A 573 71.15 14.50 44.89
C GLN A 573 72.33 15.13 45.66
N ASN A 574 72.34 16.47 45.77
CA ASN A 574 73.43 17.21 46.44
C ASN A 574 73.58 16.87 47.94
N ASN A 575 72.54 16.35 48.58
CA ASN A 575 72.52 15.94 49.98
C ASN A 575 72.69 14.42 50.16
N ALA A 576 73.11 13.69 49.11
CA ALA A 576 73.32 12.26 49.17
C ALA A 576 74.37 11.89 50.22
N GLN A 577 74.02 10.93 51.09
CA GLN A 577 74.96 10.38 52.06
C GLN A 577 75.90 9.37 51.36
N PRO A 578 77.14 9.20 51.84
CA PRO A 578 78.00 8.13 51.34
C PRO A 578 77.37 6.75 51.58
N GLY A 579 77.36 5.91 50.56
CA GLY A 579 76.70 4.61 50.63
C GLY A 579 76.48 3.98 49.26
N LYS A 580 76.01 2.72 49.27
CA LYS A 580 75.62 1.98 48.06
C LYS A 580 74.13 2.15 47.80
N TYR A 581 73.80 2.45 46.55
CA TYR A 581 72.44 2.71 46.10
C TYR A 581 72.16 1.94 44.81
N ASN A 582 70.88 1.67 44.57
CA ASN A 582 70.43 0.92 43.41
C ASN A 582 69.64 1.81 42.45
N VAL A 583 69.82 1.55 41.16
CA VAL A 583 68.95 2.06 40.09
C VAL A 583 68.41 0.87 39.31
N VAL A 584 67.11 0.87 39.05
CA VAL A 584 66.44 -0.15 38.25
C VAL A 584 66.38 0.34 36.81
N VAL A 585 66.86 -0.50 35.89
CA VAL A 585 66.71 -0.31 34.45
C VAL A 585 65.55 -1.19 34.00
N LYS A 586 64.45 -0.55 33.60
CA LYS A 586 63.22 -1.20 33.18
C LYS A 586 63.04 -1.09 31.68
N VAL A 587 62.88 -2.21 30.99
CA VAL A 587 62.46 -2.22 29.59
C VAL A 587 60.99 -2.60 29.52
N SER A 588 60.21 -1.83 28.76
CA SER A 588 58.82 -2.12 28.42
C SER A 588 58.68 -2.26 26.91
N PHE A 589 57.86 -3.19 26.46
CA PHE A 589 57.61 -3.44 25.04
C PHE A 589 56.18 -3.95 24.83
N ARG A 590 55.72 -3.92 23.58
CA ARG A 590 54.38 -4.36 23.17
C ARG A 590 54.46 -5.41 22.07
N ASN A 591 53.51 -6.34 22.06
CA ASN A 591 53.26 -7.18 20.90
C ASN A 591 52.32 -6.48 19.89
N GLY A 592 52.01 -7.16 18.79
CA GLY A 592 51.10 -6.70 17.74
C GLY A 592 49.64 -6.51 18.18
N PHE A 593 49.21 -7.17 19.27
CA PHE A 593 47.88 -6.94 19.88
C PHE A 593 47.85 -5.78 20.88
N GLY A 594 49.01 -5.17 21.17
CA GLY A 594 49.13 -4.07 22.13
C GLY A 594 49.27 -4.51 23.59
N GLU A 595 49.41 -5.81 23.87
CA GLU A 595 49.72 -6.33 25.20
C GLU A 595 51.09 -5.82 25.63
N VAL A 596 51.22 -5.36 26.88
CA VAL A 596 52.44 -4.75 27.41
C VAL A 596 53.22 -5.76 28.22
N PHE A 597 54.51 -5.89 27.92
CA PHE A 597 55.46 -6.74 28.61
C PHE A 597 56.59 -5.89 29.20
N GLN A 598 57.18 -6.35 30.30
CA GLN A 598 58.22 -5.62 31.02
C GLN A 598 59.30 -6.57 31.52
N ARG A 599 60.56 -6.12 31.51
CA ARG A 599 61.68 -6.75 32.21
C ARG A 599 62.49 -5.69 32.93
N GLU A 600 63.15 -6.09 34.01
CA GLU A 600 63.93 -5.19 34.86
C GLU A 600 65.30 -5.81 35.16
N THR A 601 66.31 -4.95 35.28
CA THR A 601 67.61 -5.31 35.86
C THR A 601 68.02 -4.23 36.86
N VAL A 602 68.81 -4.59 37.86
CA VAL A 602 69.22 -3.68 38.94
C VAL A 602 70.71 -3.43 38.85
N LEU A 603 71.12 -2.17 38.94
CA LEU A 603 72.51 -1.74 38.97
C LEU A 603 72.82 -1.04 40.28
N GLU A 604 74.01 -1.29 40.84
CA GLU A 604 74.49 -0.68 42.08
C GLU A 604 75.52 0.42 41.76
N TYR A 605 75.40 1.58 42.40
CA TYR A 605 76.40 2.65 42.41
C TYR A 605 76.74 3.10 43.83
N GLU A 606 77.94 3.62 44.03
CA GLU A 606 78.43 4.05 45.34
C GLU A 606 78.66 5.56 45.36
N VAL A 607 78.07 6.25 46.35
CA VAL A 607 78.28 7.67 46.59
C VAL A 607 79.49 7.86 47.51
N VAL A 608 80.49 8.64 47.07
CA VAL A 608 81.75 8.87 47.80
C VAL A 608 81.91 10.33 48.25
N GLN A 609 82.61 10.54 49.37
CA GLN A 609 82.92 11.89 49.88
C GLN A 609 83.95 12.62 48.98
N GLY A 610 83.65 13.89 48.68
CA GLY A 610 84.53 14.76 47.89
C GLY A 610 85.77 15.21 48.68
N ASN A 611 86.88 14.48 48.54
CA ASN A 611 88.26 15.01 48.42
C ASN A 611 89.28 13.86 48.54
N GLN A 612 89.79 13.38 47.39
CA GLN A 612 91.21 13.08 47.17
C GLN A 612 91.48 13.12 45.66
N LEU A 613 91.99 14.26 45.20
CA LEU A 613 92.80 14.37 43.99
C LEU A 613 94.17 13.76 44.32
N SER A 614 94.53 12.63 43.72
CA SER A 614 95.93 12.27 43.57
C SER A 614 96.45 12.93 42.30
N ALA A 615 97.01 14.12 42.45
CA ALA A 615 98.02 14.61 41.53
C ALA A 615 99.36 13.90 41.81
N THR A 616 100.25 13.92 40.81
CA THR A 616 101.61 13.35 40.73
C THR A 616 101.62 11.89 40.23
N THR A 617 102.24 11.53 39.10
CA THR A 617 103.58 11.93 38.67
C THR A 617 103.71 11.87 37.14
N VAL A 618 104.32 12.90 36.56
CA VAL A 618 104.81 12.93 35.18
C VAL A 618 105.86 11.82 35.02
N SER A 619 105.55 10.78 34.26
CA SER A 619 106.55 9.95 33.59
C SER A 619 106.58 10.35 32.12
N GLN A 620 107.75 10.83 31.71
CA GLN A 620 108.10 11.27 30.35
C GLN A 620 107.54 10.34 29.26
N PRO A 621 107.00 10.87 28.14
CA PRO A 621 106.76 10.05 26.98
C PRO A 621 108.11 9.61 26.43
N VAL A 622 108.33 8.28 26.44
CA VAL A 622 109.40 7.65 25.68
C VAL A 622 109.24 8.11 24.24
N GLN A 623 110.23 8.88 23.75
CA GLN A 623 110.41 9.16 22.34
C GLN A 623 110.54 7.81 21.61
N GLN A 624 109.43 7.33 21.03
CA GLN A 624 109.51 6.30 20.01
C GLN A 624 110.16 6.94 18.78
N ARG A 625 111.46 6.66 18.64
CA ARG A 625 112.20 6.75 17.39
C ARG A 625 111.43 5.97 16.33
N PHE A 626 110.74 6.66 15.44
CA PHE A 626 110.30 6.06 14.18
C PHE A 626 111.53 5.98 13.29
N ASP A 627 111.98 4.76 13.02
CA ASP A 627 113.09 4.51 12.10
C ASP A 627 112.62 4.82 10.66
N PRO A 628 113.13 5.87 9.99
CA PRO A 628 112.68 6.27 8.66
C PRO A 628 112.92 5.20 7.58
N ILE A 629 113.74 4.19 7.88
CA ILE A 629 114.01 3.05 6.99
C ILE A 629 112.82 2.07 6.93
N LEU A 630 112.04 1.93 8.02
CA LEU A 630 110.90 1.01 8.05
C LEU A 630 109.69 1.57 7.26
N MET A 631 109.51 2.89 7.24
CA MET A 631 108.45 3.56 6.48
C MET A 631 108.72 3.56 4.97
N ALA A 632 109.99 3.63 4.55
CA ALA A 632 110.36 3.49 3.14
C ALA A 632 110.13 2.06 2.62
N LEU A 633 110.37 1.03 3.45
CA LEU A 633 110.12 -0.37 3.09
C LEU A 633 108.62 -0.69 2.92
N VAL A 634 107.75 -0.14 3.79
CA VAL A 634 106.29 -0.31 3.66
C VAL A 634 105.76 0.43 2.43
N ALA A 635 106.28 1.62 2.09
CA ALA A 635 105.89 2.35 0.89
C ALA A 635 106.31 1.64 -0.41
N VAL A 636 107.51 1.02 -0.44
CA VAL A 636 107.99 0.24 -1.61
C VAL A 636 107.17 -1.05 -1.80
N VAL A 637 106.78 -1.73 -0.73
CA VAL A 637 105.93 -2.93 -0.81
C VAL A 637 104.52 -2.57 -1.30
N VAL A 638 103.95 -1.45 -0.84
CA VAL A 638 102.63 -0.98 -1.32
C VAL A 638 102.68 -0.57 -2.79
N LEU A 639 103.74 0.13 -3.24
CA LEU A 639 103.92 0.48 -4.65
C LEU A 639 104.18 -0.74 -5.56
N ALA A 640 104.91 -1.75 -5.07
CA ALA A 640 105.13 -3.00 -5.79
C ALA A 640 103.83 -3.82 -5.93
N LEU A 641 102.98 -3.86 -4.90
CA LEU A 641 101.68 -4.53 -4.93
C LEU A 641 100.67 -3.80 -5.84
N VAL A 642 100.68 -2.47 -5.85
CA VAL A 642 99.86 -1.66 -6.78
C VAL A 642 100.36 -1.84 -8.23
N GLY A 643 101.67 -1.87 -8.45
CA GLY A 643 102.26 -2.18 -9.77
C GLY A 643 101.91 -3.58 -10.29
N LEU A 644 101.93 -4.59 -9.43
CA LEU A 644 101.51 -5.96 -9.74
C LEU A 644 100.00 -6.06 -10.05
N ALA A 645 99.17 -5.29 -9.35
CA ALA A 645 97.73 -5.24 -9.59
C ALA A 645 97.39 -4.54 -10.93
N VAL A 646 98.14 -3.50 -11.31
CA VAL A 646 97.97 -2.81 -12.60
C VAL A 646 98.50 -3.66 -13.78
N LEU A 647 99.61 -4.38 -13.60
CA LEU A 647 100.14 -5.31 -14.61
C LEU A 647 99.24 -6.56 -14.80
N ARG A 648 98.58 -7.05 -13.73
CA ARG A 648 97.57 -8.12 -13.85
C ARG A 648 96.26 -7.65 -14.50
N ARG A 649 95.90 -6.36 -14.38
CA ARG A 649 94.73 -5.79 -15.07
C ARG A 649 94.98 -5.51 -16.56
N ARG A 650 96.22 -5.21 -16.99
CA ARG A 650 96.56 -5.02 -18.42
C ARG A 650 96.77 -6.31 -19.22
N ARG A 651 97.04 -7.46 -18.58
CA ARG A 651 97.18 -8.78 -19.25
C ARG A 651 95.85 -9.56 -19.43
N LYS A 652 94.70 -8.95 -19.14
CA LYS A 652 93.36 -9.57 -19.31
C LYS A 652 92.46 -8.82 -20.31
N GLN A 653 93.02 -7.88 -21.08
CA GLN A 653 92.33 -7.16 -22.17
C GLN A 653 93.16 -7.10 -23.46
N GLU A 654 93.93 -8.17 -23.73
CA GLU A 654 94.30 -8.61 -25.09
C GLU A 654 93.88 -10.07 -25.25
#